data_AF-A0A969MCT8-F1
#
_entry.id   AF-A0A969MCT8-F1
#
_cell.length_a   1.000
_cell.length_b   1.000
_cell.length_c   1.000
_cell.angle_alpha   90.00
_cell.angle_beta   90.00
_cell.angle_gamma   90.00
#
_symmetry.space_group_name_H-M   'P 1'
#
loop_
_entity.id
_entity.type
_entity.pdbx_description
1 polymer ?
#
loop_
_entity_poly.entity_id
_entity_poly.type
_entity_poly.pdbx_seq_one_letter_code
_entity_poly.pdbx_strand_id
1 'polypeptide(L)'
;MGIRKKLGKDLQKSIFVLQKKLFKRHRELITASSVVFCILVLRWLGLLQSLEWTALDQFFQLRPLERYQERITIVAIDEASLQELGSWPVSDGKVAELLQKIKAYQPRAIGLDIYRDLPVSIGNENLEKIFKSTPNLVGIELLSDNQNDRVRPPSILSQKNQVGFNNVVVDSDGKVRRGLLYLHIDNNAYESFALKLARLYLKSEGITPKRAKNSNYLQLGKATFTRFQHHDGGYVKADDGGYQFLSNFPKPACQESCDGKSYGFRKVSLRKVLNGEVPKSWIKNRIVLIGSTAPSLQDLKLTPYSSSFMSKEPKSIPGVELQAYFTHEIISAALEGRKLLQVWPEPMECLWIGIWAYVGAITRWRIRSSSTNLVLIIVFSFVLTVSAYFLFLKGSWIPLIPALITYIISVIFITGQIAHSQEEFKRSREFLGQVINTVADPIYVKNEQHQWIVLNDAYCELIGCPKNKLIDQLDYDFFPKNEADDFRKKDDYVFRTQKLLEDEEEFTDMNGELHLIATKRSLHKDAAGNLFLVGVIRDITKRKLLEEQLKRTADELSRSNNELKLQEDHLRYIAYHDALTGLPNRKAFAEELHESLSWAKNGNYLLALLFLDLDGFKQVNDTLGHEMGDLLLVTVAQRLNNCLRGSDTVSRLGGDEFTIILRRIPNPKVAAKIADKILTSITESISLEGHTTKISASIGISIYPYTAYNSETLLKQADAAMYRAKHLGKNRYQFAQQSEKVQS
;
A
#
# COMPACT_ATOMS: atom_id res chain seq x y z
N MET A 1 25.05 22.01 17.50
CA MET A 1 24.69 20.60 17.21
C MET A 1 23.33 20.41 16.53
N GLY A 2 22.35 21.33 16.68
CA GLY A 2 21.01 21.23 16.06
C GLY A 2 20.92 21.51 14.54
N ILE A 3 21.82 22.33 13.99
CA ILE A 3 21.77 22.74 12.57
C ILE A 3 22.20 21.60 11.61
N ARG A 4 23.16 20.76 12.01
CA ARG A 4 23.59 19.57 11.23
C ARG A 4 22.52 18.47 11.16
N LYS A 5 21.70 18.30 12.20
CA LYS A 5 20.58 17.33 12.21
C LYS A 5 19.41 17.77 11.31
N LYS A 6 19.19 19.09 11.17
CA LYS A 6 18.14 19.65 10.31
C LYS A 6 18.52 19.55 8.83
N LEU A 7 19.79 19.86 8.50
CA LEU A 7 20.33 19.71 7.14
C LEU A 7 20.28 18.25 6.65
N GLY A 8 20.60 17.28 7.52
CA GLY A 8 20.54 15.86 7.17
C GLY A 8 19.12 15.34 6.91
N LYS A 9 18.12 15.85 7.65
CA LYS A 9 16.70 15.52 7.43
C LYS A 9 16.15 16.14 6.15
N ASP A 10 16.54 17.37 5.84
CA ASP A 10 16.13 18.02 4.58
C ASP A 10 16.83 17.39 3.37
N LEU A 11 18.09 16.95 3.49
CA LEU A 11 18.76 16.17 2.46
C LEU A 11 18.08 14.81 2.25
N GLN A 12 17.73 14.10 3.32
CA GLN A 12 16.99 12.83 3.24
C GLN A 12 15.60 13.01 2.61
N LYS A 13 14.86 14.06 2.99
CA LYS A 13 13.57 14.40 2.35
C LYS A 13 13.74 14.74 0.89
N SER A 14 14.78 15.50 0.53
CA SER A 14 15.09 15.86 -0.86
C SER A 14 15.44 14.63 -1.68
N ILE A 15 16.29 13.74 -1.16
CA ILE A 15 16.65 12.46 -1.80
C ILE A 15 15.42 11.56 -1.94
N PHE A 16 14.57 11.48 -0.91
CA PHE A 16 13.34 10.70 -0.95
C PHE A 16 12.34 11.26 -1.98
N VAL A 17 12.19 12.58 -2.07
CA VAL A 17 11.35 13.25 -3.08
C VAL A 17 11.94 13.07 -4.48
N LEU A 18 13.26 13.18 -4.66
CA LEU A 18 13.95 12.94 -5.93
C LEU A 18 13.81 11.48 -6.37
N GLN A 19 13.99 10.54 -5.45
CA GLN A 19 13.75 9.11 -5.65
C GLN A 19 12.30 8.87 -6.05
N LYS A 20 11.31 9.46 -5.35
CA LYS A 20 9.89 9.34 -5.71
C LYS A 20 9.57 9.92 -7.09
N LYS A 21 10.21 11.03 -7.47
CA LYS A 21 10.04 11.69 -8.78
C LYS A 21 10.70 10.89 -9.92
N LEU A 22 11.90 10.33 -9.68
CA LEU A 22 12.59 9.39 -10.57
C LEU A 22 11.80 8.08 -10.72
N PHE A 23 11.29 7.54 -9.62
CA PHE A 23 10.46 6.33 -9.60
C PHE A 23 9.16 6.52 -10.38
N LYS A 24 8.56 7.71 -10.33
CA LYS A 24 7.36 8.04 -11.12
C LYS A 24 7.65 8.21 -12.62
N ARG A 25 8.87 8.62 -13.00
CA ARG A 25 9.29 8.87 -14.39
C ARG A 25 9.94 7.65 -15.07
N HIS A 26 10.49 6.70 -14.31
CA HIS A 26 11.21 5.51 -14.82
C HIS A 26 10.68 4.18 -14.29
N ARG A 27 9.41 4.15 -13.84
CA ARG A 27 8.76 2.96 -13.29
C ARG A 27 8.87 1.75 -14.23
N GLU A 28 8.69 1.98 -15.53
CA GLU A 28 8.83 0.99 -16.61
C GLU A 28 10.21 0.32 -16.64
N LEU A 29 11.27 1.12 -16.52
CA LEU A 29 12.67 0.66 -16.56
C LEU A 29 13.02 -0.14 -15.30
N ILE A 30 12.53 0.27 -14.14
CA ILE A 30 12.79 -0.44 -12.88
C ILE A 30 12.11 -1.81 -12.93
N THR A 31 10.83 -1.87 -13.33
CA THR A 31 10.10 -3.14 -13.46
C THR A 31 10.73 -4.06 -14.50
N ALA A 32 11.09 -3.53 -15.67
CA ALA A 32 11.76 -4.31 -16.71
C ALA A 32 13.10 -4.87 -16.20
N SER A 33 13.90 -4.06 -15.50
CA SER A 33 15.19 -4.49 -14.94
C SER A 33 15.05 -5.60 -13.91
N SER A 34 14.04 -5.54 -13.04
CA SER A 34 13.78 -6.61 -12.06
C SER A 34 13.41 -7.93 -12.74
N VAL A 35 12.57 -7.89 -13.78
CA VAL A 35 12.20 -9.10 -14.54
C VAL A 35 13.42 -9.68 -15.26
N VAL A 36 14.22 -8.82 -15.92
CA VAL A 36 15.47 -9.25 -16.59
C VAL A 36 16.41 -9.92 -15.60
N PHE A 37 16.63 -9.32 -14.43
CA PHE A 37 17.50 -9.90 -13.40
C PHE A 37 17.03 -11.30 -12.99
N CYS A 38 15.73 -11.47 -12.70
CA CYS A 38 15.18 -12.78 -12.36
C CYS A 38 15.37 -13.81 -13.48
N ILE A 39 15.13 -13.43 -14.74
CA ILE A 39 15.28 -14.35 -15.88
C ILE A 39 16.74 -14.71 -16.14
N LEU A 40 17.66 -13.75 -16.00
CA LEU A 40 19.10 -14.03 -16.12
C LEU A 40 19.58 -14.99 -15.03
N VAL A 41 19.05 -14.88 -13.80
CA VAL A 41 19.33 -15.84 -12.72
C VAL A 41 18.80 -17.24 -13.09
N LEU A 42 17.55 -17.35 -13.56
CA LEU A 42 16.99 -18.64 -14.01
C LEU A 42 17.79 -19.25 -15.16
N ARG A 43 18.27 -18.41 -16.09
CA ARG A 43 19.15 -18.82 -17.19
C ARG A 43 20.49 -19.33 -16.66
N TRP A 44 21.15 -18.61 -15.76
CA TRP A 44 22.44 -19.00 -15.19
C TRP A 44 22.37 -20.27 -14.34
N LEU A 45 21.20 -20.56 -13.75
CA LEU A 45 20.93 -21.82 -13.06
C LEU A 45 20.65 -23.00 -14.01
N GLY A 46 20.54 -22.78 -15.33
CA GLY A 46 20.25 -23.83 -16.31
C GLY A 46 18.78 -24.26 -16.37
N LEU A 47 17.87 -23.58 -15.66
CA LEU A 47 16.45 -23.96 -15.61
C LEU A 47 15.72 -23.76 -16.94
N LEU A 48 16.27 -22.92 -17.83
CA LEU A 48 15.72 -22.64 -19.17
C LEU A 48 16.39 -23.46 -20.29
N GLN A 49 17.45 -24.20 -19.99
CA GLN A 49 18.29 -24.88 -20.99
C GLN A 49 17.52 -25.94 -21.80
N SER A 50 16.75 -26.80 -21.15
CA SER A 50 15.99 -27.87 -21.81
C SER A 50 14.93 -27.33 -22.77
N LEU A 51 14.26 -26.23 -22.40
CA LEU A 51 13.28 -25.56 -23.25
C LEU A 51 13.94 -24.91 -24.46
N GLU A 52 15.12 -24.29 -24.27
CA GLU A 52 15.87 -23.66 -25.37
C GLU A 52 16.37 -24.70 -26.37
N TRP A 53 16.87 -25.85 -25.90
CA TRP A 53 17.23 -26.98 -26.78
C TRP A 53 16.02 -27.55 -27.52
N THR A 54 14.88 -27.64 -26.86
CA THR A 54 13.64 -28.10 -27.50
C THR A 54 13.21 -27.12 -28.60
N ALA A 55 13.31 -25.81 -28.36
CA ALA A 55 13.05 -24.79 -29.36
C ALA A 55 14.00 -24.89 -30.57
N LEU A 56 15.30 -25.11 -30.31
CA LEU A 56 16.30 -25.33 -31.36
C LEU A 56 15.98 -26.58 -32.20
N ASP A 57 15.60 -27.68 -31.56
CA ASP A 57 15.22 -28.92 -32.26
C ASP A 57 13.99 -28.73 -33.16
N GLN A 58 13.00 -27.95 -32.69
CA GLN A 58 11.85 -27.58 -33.52
C GLN A 58 12.28 -26.72 -34.73
N PHE A 59 13.23 -25.82 -34.56
CA PHE A 59 13.77 -25.05 -35.69
C PHE A 59 14.44 -25.94 -36.74
N PHE A 60 15.19 -26.97 -36.32
CA PHE A 60 15.72 -27.97 -37.25
C PHE A 60 14.59 -28.70 -37.99
N GLN A 61 13.55 -29.14 -37.28
CA GLN A 61 12.42 -29.85 -37.89
C GLN A 61 11.62 -29.00 -38.87
N LEU A 62 11.43 -27.72 -38.58
CA LEU A 62 10.70 -26.78 -39.44
C LEU A 62 11.52 -26.30 -40.64
N ARG A 63 12.84 -26.53 -40.66
CA ARG A 63 13.71 -26.11 -41.76
C ARG A 63 13.20 -26.63 -43.13
N PRO A 64 13.41 -25.88 -44.23
CA PRO A 64 13.20 -26.39 -45.59
C PRO A 64 14.13 -27.59 -45.90
N LEU A 65 13.71 -28.40 -46.86
CA LEU A 65 14.51 -29.53 -47.35
C LEU A 65 15.75 -29.01 -48.12
N GLU A 66 16.89 -29.62 -47.86
CA GLU A 66 18.17 -29.31 -48.48
C GLU A 66 18.63 -30.48 -49.37
N ARG A 67 19.03 -30.19 -50.61
CA ARG A 67 19.56 -31.22 -51.52
C ARG A 67 21.02 -31.51 -51.18
N TYR A 68 21.36 -32.77 -50.98
CA TYR A 68 22.76 -33.18 -50.82
C TYR A 68 23.45 -33.28 -52.16
N GLN A 69 24.64 -32.70 -52.27
CA GLN A 69 25.62 -33.22 -53.22
C GLN A 69 26.11 -34.55 -52.68
N GLU A 70 25.91 -35.61 -53.44
CA GLU A 70 26.20 -37.00 -53.07
C GLU A 70 27.72 -37.29 -52.97
N ARG A 71 28.50 -36.48 -52.24
CA ARG A 71 29.95 -36.68 -52.09
C ARG A 71 30.30 -37.89 -51.25
N ILE A 72 29.35 -38.40 -50.48
CA ILE A 72 29.51 -39.48 -49.53
C ILE A 72 28.58 -40.63 -49.91
N THR A 73 29.14 -41.84 -49.93
CA THR A 73 28.41 -43.10 -50.07
C THR A 73 28.68 -43.94 -48.83
N ILE A 74 27.62 -44.38 -48.17
CA ILE A 74 27.71 -45.26 -47.01
C ILE A 74 27.60 -46.71 -47.51
N VAL A 75 28.61 -47.51 -47.22
CA VAL A 75 28.56 -48.96 -47.30
C VAL A 75 28.03 -49.48 -45.97
N ALA A 76 26.74 -49.80 -45.96
CA ALA A 76 25.97 -50.19 -44.81
C ALA A 76 26.18 -51.67 -44.49
N ILE A 77 26.69 -51.96 -43.29
CA ILE A 77 26.64 -53.30 -42.71
C ILE A 77 25.25 -53.42 -42.08
N ASP A 78 24.29 -53.84 -42.89
CA ASP A 78 22.90 -54.04 -42.50
C ASP A 78 22.67 -55.44 -41.91
N GLU A 79 21.50 -55.63 -41.30
CA GLU A 79 21.12 -56.90 -40.65
C GLU A 79 21.20 -58.09 -41.63
N ALA A 80 20.77 -57.88 -42.88
CA ALA A 80 20.83 -58.91 -43.92
C ALA A 80 22.28 -59.32 -44.24
N SER A 81 23.20 -58.36 -44.28
CA SER A 81 24.63 -58.64 -44.50
C SER A 81 25.25 -59.39 -43.32
N LEU A 82 24.84 -59.09 -42.08
CA LEU A 82 25.31 -59.82 -40.90
C LEU A 82 24.81 -61.26 -40.87
N GLN A 83 23.55 -61.48 -41.21
CA GLN A 83 22.95 -62.81 -41.31
C GLN A 83 23.62 -63.67 -42.38
N GLU A 84 23.93 -63.08 -43.53
CA GLU A 84 24.62 -63.78 -44.64
C GLU A 84 26.08 -64.13 -44.30
N LEU A 85 26.79 -63.23 -43.62
CA LEU A 85 28.18 -63.45 -43.21
C LEU A 85 28.31 -64.35 -41.97
N GLY A 86 27.23 -64.55 -41.21
CA GLY A 86 27.14 -65.43 -40.05
C GLY A 86 28.02 -65.04 -38.85
N SER A 87 28.60 -63.84 -38.83
CA SER A 87 29.50 -63.40 -37.75
C SER A 87 29.57 -61.88 -37.59
N TRP A 88 29.64 -61.43 -36.34
CA TRP A 88 30.05 -60.08 -35.95
C TRP A 88 31.09 -60.17 -34.81
N PRO A 89 32.20 -59.42 -34.87
CA PRO A 89 32.60 -58.48 -35.92
C PRO A 89 32.89 -59.18 -37.26
N VAL A 90 32.69 -58.49 -38.39
CA VAL A 90 32.98 -59.03 -39.73
C VAL A 90 34.43 -59.52 -39.83
N SER A 91 34.69 -60.69 -40.40
CA SER A 91 36.04 -61.25 -40.50
C SER A 91 37.03 -60.32 -41.23
N ASP A 92 38.29 -60.32 -40.80
CA ASP A 92 39.33 -59.48 -41.41
C ASP A 92 39.54 -59.79 -42.89
N GLY A 93 39.40 -61.07 -43.30
CA GLY A 93 39.44 -61.47 -44.70
C GLY A 93 38.32 -60.83 -45.53
N LYS A 94 37.09 -60.73 -44.99
CA LYS A 94 35.95 -60.10 -45.69
C LYS A 94 36.07 -58.58 -45.73
N VAL A 95 36.58 -57.95 -44.67
CA VAL A 95 36.89 -56.51 -44.69
C VAL A 95 38.00 -56.22 -45.72
N ALA A 96 39.02 -57.07 -45.83
CA ALA A 96 40.07 -56.93 -46.83
C ALA A 96 39.50 -57.07 -48.26
N GLU A 97 38.65 -58.06 -48.52
CA GLU A 97 37.96 -58.24 -49.80
C GLU A 97 37.11 -57.01 -50.17
N LEU A 98 36.33 -56.50 -49.21
CA LEU A 98 35.51 -55.31 -49.37
C LEU A 98 36.37 -54.09 -49.75
N LEU A 99 37.42 -53.82 -48.96
CA LEU A 99 38.31 -52.69 -49.18
C LEU A 99 39.03 -52.80 -50.53
N GLN A 100 39.40 -54.01 -50.96
CA GLN A 100 39.99 -54.25 -52.27
C GLN A 100 39.03 -53.88 -53.41
N LYS A 101 37.75 -54.28 -53.32
CA LYS A 101 36.72 -53.93 -54.32
C LYS A 101 36.43 -52.43 -54.35
N ILE A 102 36.31 -51.80 -53.18
CA ILE A 102 36.11 -50.35 -53.08
C ILE A 102 37.31 -49.60 -53.67
N LYS A 103 38.54 -50.01 -53.32
CA LYS A 103 39.78 -49.42 -53.81
C LYS A 103 39.88 -49.47 -55.34
N ALA A 104 39.43 -50.55 -55.98
CA ALA A 104 39.46 -50.69 -57.44
C ALA A 104 38.66 -49.59 -58.17
N TYR A 105 37.66 -49.00 -57.51
CA TYR A 105 36.87 -47.91 -58.06
C TYR A 105 37.43 -46.49 -57.80
N GLN A 106 38.59 -46.38 -57.16
CA GLN A 106 39.30 -45.11 -56.93
C GLN A 106 38.45 -44.04 -56.20
N PRO A 107 38.02 -44.31 -54.95
CA PRO A 107 37.41 -43.28 -54.11
C PRO A 107 38.45 -42.24 -53.70
N ARG A 108 37.99 -41.04 -53.32
CA ARG A 108 38.87 -39.98 -52.80
C ARG A 108 39.34 -40.28 -51.38
N ALA A 109 38.44 -40.77 -50.54
CA ALA A 109 38.74 -41.20 -49.18
C ALA A 109 37.88 -42.42 -48.82
N ILE A 110 38.43 -43.30 -48.00
CA ILE A 110 37.72 -44.45 -47.45
C ILE A 110 37.77 -44.32 -45.93
N GLY A 111 36.62 -44.28 -45.28
CA GLY A 111 36.52 -44.33 -43.82
C GLY A 111 36.03 -45.70 -43.38
N LEU A 112 36.76 -46.34 -42.48
CA LEU A 112 36.39 -47.60 -41.86
C LEU A 112 35.92 -47.32 -40.42
N ASP A 113 34.62 -47.14 -40.26
CA ASP A 113 33.93 -46.90 -38.97
C ASP A 113 33.56 -48.23 -38.31
N ILE A 114 34.59 -49.04 -38.06
CA ILE A 114 34.52 -50.31 -37.35
C ILE A 114 35.79 -50.46 -36.52
N TYR A 115 35.66 -50.77 -35.24
CA TYR A 115 36.82 -50.97 -34.38
C TYR A 115 37.61 -52.23 -34.79
N ARG A 116 38.92 -52.05 -34.94
CA ARG A 116 39.87 -53.08 -35.35
C ARG A 116 41.16 -52.99 -34.52
N ASP A 117 40.99 -52.97 -33.20
CA ASP A 117 42.11 -53.01 -32.23
C ASP A 117 42.80 -54.40 -32.27
N LEU A 118 41.98 -55.46 -32.23
CA LEU A 118 42.43 -56.84 -32.22
C LEU A 118 42.11 -57.56 -33.54
N PRO A 119 42.93 -58.54 -33.96
CA PRO A 119 42.62 -59.39 -35.11
C PRO A 119 41.29 -60.12 -34.94
N VAL A 120 40.48 -60.14 -35.99
CA VAL A 120 39.16 -60.79 -36.00
C VAL A 120 39.15 -61.93 -37.03
N SER A 121 39.21 -63.16 -36.53
CA SER A 121 39.14 -64.42 -37.32
C SER A 121 40.22 -64.51 -38.43
N ILE A 122 40.03 -65.38 -39.43
CA ILE A 122 41.03 -65.64 -40.48
C ILE A 122 41.09 -64.47 -41.47
N GLY A 123 42.31 -64.10 -41.90
CA GLY A 123 42.56 -63.12 -42.96
C GLY A 123 43.22 -61.81 -42.54
N ASN A 124 43.67 -61.69 -41.28
CA ASN A 124 44.36 -60.49 -40.78
C ASN A 124 45.55 -60.07 -41.67
N GLU A 125 46.39 -61.00 -42.13
CA GLU A 125 47.52 -60.67 -43.02
C GLU A 125 47.09 -59.96 -44.32
N ASN A 126 45.94 -60.33 -44.89
CA ASN A 126 45.41 -59.68 -46.09
C ASN A 126 44.90 -58.28 -45.77
N LEU A 127 44.25 -58.11 -44.62
CA LEU A 127 43.80 -56.81 -44.15
C LEU A 127 44.99 -55.87 -43.89
N GLU A 128 46.05 -56.35 -43.25
CA GLU A 128 47.29 -55.60 -43.03
C GLU A 128 47.96 -55.18 -44.35
N LYS A 129 47.98 -56.05 -45.37
CA LYS A 129 48.47 -55.71 -46.73
C LYS A 129 47.62 -54.60 -47.36
N ILE A 130 46.30 -54.64 -47.19
CA ILE A 130 45.40 -53.60 -47.69
C ILE A 130 45.62 -52.27 -46.94
N PHE A 131 45.78 -52.28 -45.62
CA PHE A 131 46.13 -51.09 -44.83
C PHE A 131 47.48 -50.50 -45.28
N LYS A 132 48.47 -51.35 -45.55
CA LYS A 132 49.78 -50.90 -46.07
C LYS A 132 49.67 -50.30 -47.48
N SER A 133 48.78 -50.80 -48.33
CA SER A 133 48.71 -50.38 -49.74
C SER A 133 47.70 -49.26 -50.05
N THR A 134 46.95 -48.77 -49.07
CA THR A 134 45.80 -47.85 -49.29
C THR A 134 46.00 -46.51 -48.56
N PRO A 135 46.59 -45.48 -49.21
CA PRO A 135 46.99 -44.23 -48.55
C PRO A 135 45.83 -43.29 -48.18
N ASN A 136 44.65 -43.49 -48.76
CA ASN A 136 43.45 -42.71 -48.51
C ASN A 136 42.42 -43.42 -47.62
N LEU A 137 42.83 -44.48 -46.92
CA LEU A 137 42.03 -45.16 -45.91
C LEU A 137 42.25 -44.48 -44.55
N VAL A 138 41.16 -44.31 -43.80
CA VAL A 138 41.16 -43.82 -42.42
C VAL A 138 40.40 -44.83 -41.55
N GLY A 139 41.02 -45.27 -40.46
CA GLY A 139 40.38 -46.07 -39.43
C GLY A 139 39.94 -45.23 -38.23
N ILE A 140 39.20 -45.85 -37.32
CA ILE A 140 38.71 -45.22 -36.10
C ILE A 140 39.48 -45.66 -34.85
N GLU A 141 39.45 -44.81 -33.84
CA GLU A 141 39.79 -45.13 -32.45
C GLU A 141 38.75 -44.50 -31.52
N LEU A 142 38.57 -45.08 -30.32
CA LEU A 142 37.77 -44.47 -29.26
C LEU A 142 38.73 -43.93 -28.20
N LEU A 143 38.67 -42.63 -27.97
CA LEU A 143 39.51 -41.97 -26.99
C LEU A 143 38.79 -41.82 -25.64
N SER A 144 39.51 -42.01 -24.54
CA SER A 144 39.02 -41.77 -23.18
C SER A 144 40.21 -41.49 -22.27
N ASP A 145 40.01 -40.66 -21.24
CA ASP A 145 41.00 -40.46 -20.17
C ASP A 145 41.16 -41.74 -19.33
N ASN A 146 40.09 -42.54 -19.21
CA ASN A 146 40.12 -43.85 -18.60
C ASN A 146 40.61 -44.89 -19.63
N GLN A 147 41.74 -45.53 -19.34
CA GLN A 147 42.35 -46.53 -20.23
C GLN A 147 41.41 -47.72 -20.52
N ASN A 148 40.50 -48.05 -19.60
CA ASN A 148 39.55 -49.17 -19.79
C ASN A 148 38.45 -48.87 -20.81
N ASP A 149 38.17 -47.60 -21.07
CA ASP A 149 37.13 -47.16 -22.01
C ASP A 149 37.71 -46.79 -23.38
N ARG A 150 39.03 -46.95 -23.56
CA ARG A 150 39.76 -46.64 -24.79
C ARG A 150 39.77 -47.85 -25.71
N VAL A 151 39.51 -47.63 -26.99
CA VAL A 151 39.66 -48.65 -28.04
C VAL A 151 40.79 -48.22 -28.97
N ARG A 152 41.87 -49.00 -29.04
CA ARG A 152 43.05 -48.61 -29.82
C ARG A 152 42.80 -48.83 -31.32
N PRO A 153 43.44 -48.03 -32.17
CA PRO A 153 43.35 -48.23 -33.61
C PRO A 153 44.22 -49.39 -34.09
N PRO A 154 44.00 -49.86 -35.34
CA PRO A 154 44.96 -50.74 -36.01
C PRO A 154 46.36 -50.13 -36.03
N SER A 155 47.36 -50.88 -35.55
CA SER A 155 48.74 -50.42 -35.40
C SER A 155 49.33 -49.84 -36.70
N ILE A 156 49.04 -50.48 -37.83
CA ILE A 156 49.51 -50.05 -39.17
C ILE A 156 48.92 -48.70 -39.57
N LEU A 157 47.62 -48.49 -39.34
CA LEU A 157 46.98 -47.21 -39.67
C LEU A 157 47.47 -46.10 -38.74
N SER A 158 47.71 -46.42 -37.46
CA SER A 158 48.25 -45.49 -36.48
C SER A 158 49.65 -44.99 -36.88
N GLN A 159 50.56 -45.91 -37.25
CA GLN A 159 51.91 -45.57 -37.72
C GLN A 159 51.91 -44.66 -38.97
N LYS A 160 50.87 -44.76 -39.80
CA LYS A 160 50.71 -43.95 -41.01
C LYS A 160 49.95 -42.64 -40.80
N ASN A 161 49.58 -42.33 -39.56
CA ASN A 161 48.71 -41.21 -39.24
C ASN A 161 47.37 -41.25 -40.01
N GLN A 162 46.82 -42.45 -40.18
CA GLN A 162 45.56 -42.76 -40.90
C GLN A 162 44.42 -43.13 -39.94
N VAL A 163 44.43 -42.56 -38.73
CA VAL A 163 43.44 -42.81 -37.70
C VAL A 163 42.81 -41.50 -37.28
N GLY A 164 41.49 -41.46 -37.11
CA GLY A 164 40.81 -40.37 -36.43
C GLY A 164 39.86 -40.89 -35.37
N PHE A 165 39.66 -40.15 -34.30
CA PHE A 165 38.77 -40.59 -33.22
C PHE A 165 37.30 -40.45 -33.64
N ASN A 166 36.45 -41.37 -33.19
CA ASN A 166 35.01 -41.35 -33.50
C ASN A 166 34.14 -40.92 -32.30
N ASN A 167 34.73 -40.40 -31.23
CA ASN A 167 34.03 -39.82 -30.09
C ASN A 167 32.91 -38.86 -30.52
N VAL A 168 31.80 -38.94 -29.80
CA VAL A 168 30.63 -38.10 -30.01
C VAL A 168 30.28 -37.42 -28.69
N VAL A 169 29.94 -36.14 -28.75
CA VAL A 169 29.46 -35.39 -27.59
C VAL A 169 27.96 -35.54 -27.51
N VAL A 170 27.49 -36.16 -26.43
CA VAL A 170 26.07 -36.38 -26.15
C VAL A 170 25.64 -35.38 -25.09
N ASP A 171 24.59 -34.61 -25.37
CA ASP A 171 24.00 -33.69 -24.42
C ASP A 171 23.20 -34.44 -23.34
N SER A 172 22.83 -33.78 -22.25
CA SER A 172 22.14 -34.41 -21.12
C SER A 172 20.76 -34.99 -21.44
N ASP A 173 20.17 -34.62 -22.58
CA ASP A 173 18.93 -35.19 -23.11
C ASP A 173 19.16 -36.34 -24.10
N GLY A 174 20.39 -36.83 -24.22
CA GLY A 174 20.76 -37.98 -25.05
C GLY A 174 20.98 -37.67 -26.52
N LYS A 175 20.83 -36.40 -26.96
CA LYS A 175 21.00 -35.99 -28.35
C LYS A 175 22.39 -35.43 -28.63
N VAL A 176 22.76 -35.51 -29.90
CA VAL A 176 24.00 -34.96 -30.43
C VAL A 176 23.69 -33.67 -31.17
N ARG A 177 24.18 -32.54 -30.63
CA ARG A 177 24.10 -31.21 -31.26
C ARG A 177 25.46 -30.59 -31.55
N ARG A 178 26.52 -31.22 -31.05
CA ARG A 178 27.89 -30.74 -31.09
C ARG A 178 28.78 -31.73 -31.82
N GLY A 179 29.66 -31.22 -32.67
CA GLY A 179 30.70 -31.98 -33.36
C GLY A 179 32.07 -31.74 -32.74
N LEU A 180 32.99 -32.69 -32.91
CA LEU A 180 34.38 -32.59 -32.47
C LEU A 180 35.32 -32.50 -33.68
N LEU A 181 36.30 -31.60 -33.60
CA LEU A 181 37.39 -31.47 -34.58
C LEU A 181 38.70 -32.03 -34.02
N TYR A 182 39.00 -31.68 -32.77
CA TYR A 182 40.19 -32.14 -32.05
C TYR A 182 39.84 -32.55 -30.63
N LEU A 183 40.53 -33.54 -30.09
CA LEU A 183 40.49 -33.91 -28.68
C LEU A 183 41.91 -33.90 -28.14
N HIS A 184 42.11 -33.44 -26.91
CA HIS A 184 43.42 -33.41 -26.27
C HIS A 184 43.43 -34.45 -25.15
N ILE A 185 44.33 -35.43 -25.26
CA ILE A 185 44.58 -36.45 -24.22
C ILE A 185 46.08 -36.52 -24.02
N ASP A 186 46.55 -36.50 -22.77
CA ASP A 186 47.97 -36.55 -22.41
C ASP A 186 48.82 -35.49 -23.18
N ASN A 187 48.31 -34.26 -23.30
CA ASN A 187 48.88 -33.15 -24.10
C ASN A 187 49.01 -33.41 -25.62
N ASN A 188 48.53 -34.54 -26.14
CA ASN A 188 48.51 -34.84 -27.56
C ASN A 188 47.16 -34.46 -28.18
N ALA A 189 47.20 -33.75 -29.31
CA ALA A 189 46.02 -33.41 -30.10
C ALA A 189 45.71 -34.53 -31.09
N TYR A 190 44.56 -35.16 -30.92
CA TYR A 190 44.00 -36.13 -31.83
C TYR A 190 43.00 -35.46 -32.74
N GLU A 191 42.90 -35.90 -33.99
CA GLU A 191 42.00 -35.37 -35.02
C GLU A 191 40.77 -36.28 -35.14
N SER A 192 39.58 -35.69 -35.30
CA SER A 192 38.36 -36.47 -35.46
C SER A 192 38.33 -37.21 -36.79
N PHE A 193 37.67 -38.37 -36.79
CA PHE A 193 37.47 -39.20 -37.98
C PHE A 193 36.85 -38.41 -39.13
N ALA A 194 35.78 -37.64 -38.85
CA ALA A 194 35.11 -36.78 -39.81
C ALA A 194 36.03 -35.70 -40.39
N LEU A 195 36.83 -35.02 -39.55
CA LEU A 195 37.76 -33.99 -40.01
C LEU A 195 38.85 -34.59 -40.90
N LYS A 196 39.37 -35.76 -40.55
CA LYS A 196 40.43 -36.43 -41.30
C LYS A 196 39.97 -36.84 -42.71
N LEU A 197 38.77 -37.41 -42.82
CA LEU A 197 38.14 -37.73 -44.10
C LEU A 197 37.86 -36.47 -44.92
N ALA A 198 37.33 -35.43 -44.28
CA ALA A 198 37.09 -34.14 -44.94
C ALA A 198 38.39 -33.56 -45.50
N ARG A 199 39.49 -33.59 -44.76
CA ARG A 199 40.80 -33.11 -45.22
C ARG A 199 41.35 -33.90 -46.40
N LEU A 200 41.20 -35.22 -46.42
CA LEU A 200 41.61 -36.04 -47.57
C LEU A 200 40.83 -35.64 -48.84
N TYR A 201 39.52 -35.45 -48.72
CA TYR A 201 38.69 -35.00 -49.83
C TYR A 201 39.06 -33.58 -50.28
N LEU A 202 39.19 -32.65 -49.34
CA LEU A 202 39.49 -31.23 -49.61
C LEU A 202 40.89 -31.00 -50.17
N LYS A 203 41.86 -31.84 -49.78
CA LYS A 203 43.22 -31.79 -50.35
C LYS A 203 43.21 -32.01 -51.86
N SER A 204 42.32 -32.88 -52.36
CA SER A 204 42.14 -33.09 -53.81
C SER A 204 41.51 -31.89 -54.53
N GLU A 205 40.84 -31.00 -53.79
CA GLU A 205 40.29 -29.72 -54.27
C GLU A 205 41.27 -28.55 -54.04
N GLY A 206 42.52 -28.83 -53.64
CA GLY A 206 43.54 -27.81 -53.38
C GLY A 206 43.34 -27.02 -52.07
N ILE A 207 42.44 -27.45 -51.19
CA ILE A 207 42.15 -26.78 -49.92
C ILE A 207 42.95 -27.45 -48.79
N THR A 208 43.83 -26.69 -48.15
CA THR A 208 44.57 -27.09 -46.95
C THR A 208 44.15 -26.24 -45.74
N PRO A 209 44.28 -26.77 -44.51
CA PRO A 209 43.97 -26.00 -43.30
C PRO A 209 44.88 -24.79 -43.17
N LYS A 210 44.29 -23.64 -42.83
CA LYS A 210 45.01 -22.40 -42.52
C LYS A 210 44.65 -21.96 -41.10
N ARG A 211 45.54 -21.24 -40.43
CA ARG A 211 45.19 -20.54 -39.19
C ARG A 211 44.20 -19.41 -39.53
N ALA A 212 43.11 -19.30 -38.78
CA ALA A 212 42.17 -18.20 -38.95
C ALA A 212 42.78 -16.87 -38.49
N LYS A 213 42.10 -15.76 -38.78
CA LYS A 213 42.47 -14.41 -38.28
C LYS A 213 42.56 -14.36 -36.75
N ASN A 214 41.71 -15.12 -36.06
CA ASN A 214 41.86 -15.39 -34.63
C ASN A 214 42.68 -16.67 -34.47
N SER A 215 43.83 -16.60 -33.79
CA SER A 215 44.82 -17.69 -33.71
C SER A 215 44.26 -18.98 -33.13
N ASN A 216 43.15 -18.88 -32.39
CA ASN A 216 42.51 -20.00 -31.71
C ASN A 216 41.48 -20.75 -32.59
N TYR A 217 41.22 -20.27 -33.81
CA TYR A 217 40.22 -20.89 -34.70
C TYR A 217 40.82 -21.61 -35.91
N LEU A 218 40.23 -22.76 -36.25
CA LEU A 218 40.51 -23.50 -37.47
C LEU A 218 39.80 -22.84 -38.66
N GLN A 219 40.56 -22.48 -39.68
CA GLN A 219 40.02 -22.07 -40.97
C GLN A 219 40.28 -23.15 -42.02
N LEU A 220 39.23 -23.59 -42.68
CA LEU A 220 39.28 -24.59 -43.74
C LEU A 220 38.50 -24.07 -44.94
N GLY A 221 39.22 -23.76 -46.03
CA GLY A 221 38.63 -23.12 -47.21
C GLY A 221 37.91 -21.80 -46.84
N LYS A 222 36.62 -21.74 -47.14
CA LYS A 222 35.74 -20.59 -46.83
C LYS A 222 35.21 -20.57 -45.39
N ALA A 223 35.32 -21.67 -44.65
CA ALA A 223 34.74 -21.80 -43.32
C ALA A 223 35.72 -21.48 -42.19
N THR A 224 35.21 -20.85 -41.14
CA THR A 224 35.89 -20.66 -39.86
C THR A 224 35.09 -21.33 -38.77
N PHE A 225 35.66 -22.36 -38.15
CA PHE A 225 35.01 -23.11 -37.09
C PHE A 225 35.28 -22.41 -35.77
N THR A 226 34.27 -21.77 -35.18
CA THR A 226 34.40 -21.17 -33.84
C THR A 226 34.39 -22.27 -32.78
N ARG A 227 35.31 -22.20 -31.81
CA ARG A 227 35.36 -23.16 -30.71
C ARG A 227 34.19 -22.90 -29.75
N PHE A 228 33.38 -23.94 -29.50
CA PHE A 228 32.30 -23.93 -28.52
C PHE A 228 32.81 -23.57 -27.12
N GLN A 229 32.04 -22.76 -26.39
CA GLN A 229 32.26 -22.41 -24.99
C GLN A 229 31.15 -22.99 -24.12
N HIS A 230 31.45 -23.25 -22.84
CA HIS A 230 30.52 -23.83 -21.86
C HIS A 230 29.20 -23.04 -21.62
N HIS A 231 29.09 -21.78 -22.07
CA HIS A 231 27.90 -20.92 -21.98
C HIS A 231 27.32 -20.50 -23.35
N ASP A 232 27.73 -21.13 -24.46
CA ASP A 232 27.25 -20.75 -25.78
C ASP A 232 25.75 -21.04 -25.95
N GLY A 233 24.98 -20.03 -26.37
CA GLY A 233 23.55 -20.16 -26.66
C GLY A 233 22.74 -20.64 -25.45
N GLY A 234 22.03 -21.76 -25.59
CA GLY A 234 21.22 -22.33 -24.51
C GLY A 234 21.99 -23.11 -23.44
N TYR A 235 23.30 -23.33 -23.61
CA TYR A 235 24.10 -24.17 -22.72
C TYR A 235 24.53 -23.45 -21.43
N VAL A 236 24.57 -24.19 -20.32
CA VAL A 236 25.03 -23.69 -19.03
C VAL A 236 26.03 -24.67 -18.43
N LYS A 237 27.28 -24.23 -18.25
CA LYS A 237 28.38 -25.05 -17.70
C LYS A 237 28.53 -26.39 -18.44
N ALA A 238 28.36 -26.37 -19.76
CA ALA A 238 28.53 -27.56 -20.58
C ALA A 238 30.02 -27.92 -20.73
N ASP A 239 30.31 -29.20 -20.93
CA ASP A 239 31.66 -29.65 -21.27
C ASP A 239 32.13 -29.02 -22.59
N ASP A 240 33.18 -28.20 -22.52
CA ASP A 240 33.85 -27.54 -23.65
C ASP A 240 35.26 -28.10 -23.92
N GLY A 241 35.51 -29.33 -23.43
CA GLY A 241 36.72 -30.10 -23.66
C GLY A 241 36.99 -30.35 -25.14
N GLY A 242 38.27 -30.27 -25.53
CA GLY A 242 38.67 -30.38 -26.93
C GLY A 242 38.22 -29.19 -27.79
N TYR A 243 38.24 -29.40 -29.11
CA TYR A 243 37.77 -28.43 -30.09
C TYR A 243 36.39 -28.87 -30.59
N GLN A 244 35.36 -28.44 -29.86
CA GLN A 244 33.96 -28.64 -30.21
C GLN A 244 33.41 -27.49 -31.06
N PHE A 245 32.35 -27.77 -31.83
CA PHE A 245 31.55 -26.77 -32.55
C PHE A 245 30.07 -27.16 -32.57
N LEU A 246 29.18 -26.18 -32.70
CA LEU A 246 27.75 -26.41 -32.85
C LEU A 246 27.45 -26.91 -34.28
N SER A 247 26.82 -28.08 -34.38
CA SER A 247 26.51 -28.70 -35.67
C SER A 247 25.22 -28.15 -36.26
N ASN A 248 25.28 -27.76 -37.53
CA ASN A 248 24.18 -27.23 -38.32
C ASN A 248 23.53 -28.33 -39.18
N PHE A 249 22.85 -29.28 -38.52
CA PHE A 249 22.25 -30.44 -39.15
C PHE A 249 21.32 -30.09 -40.34
N PRO A 250 21.65 -30.54 -41.57
CA PRO A 250 20.81 -30.36 -42.75
C PRO A 250 19.51 -31.18 -42.66
N LYS A 251 18.45 -30.75 -43.33
CA LYS A 251 17.21 -31.53 -43.49
C LYS A 251 17.21 -32.21 -44.85
N PRO A 252 17.43 -33.54 -44.96
CA PRO A 252 17.56 -34.24 -46.24
C PRO A 252 16.38 -34.04 -47.20
N ALA A 253 16.61 -33.55 -48.42
CA ALA A 253 15.67 -33.68 -49.54
C ALA A 253 15.88 -35.04 -50.26
N CYS A 254 14.82 -35.71 -50.69
CA CYS A 254 14.93 -36.83 -51.63
C CYS A 254 15.27 -36.31 -53.05
N GLN A 255 16.06 -37.08 -53.80
CA GLN A 255 16.40 -36.81 -55.20
C GLN A 255 15.99 -38.01 -56.07
N GLU A 256 15.37 -37.71 -57.23
CA GLU A 256 14.95 -38.48 -58.44
C GLU A 256 14.73 -40.01 -58.44
N SER A 257 15.16 -40.80 -57.45
CA SER A 257 14.98 -42.26 -57.42
C SER A 257 14.81 -42.83 -56.01
N CYS A 258 14.16 -42.11 -55.08
CA CYS A 258 13.76 -42.73 -53.81
C CYS A 258 12.33 -43.28 -53.95
N ASP A 259 12.15 -44.58 -53.70
CA ASP A 259 10.85 -45.23 -53.46
C ASP A 259 10.21 -44.74 -52.13
N GLY A 260 10.06 -43.43 -51.97
CA GLY A 260 9.36 -42.78 -50.84
C GLY A 260 9.91 -43.01 -49.43
N LYS A 261 10.99 -43.80 -49.26
CA LYS A 261 11.37 -44.35 -47.93
C LYS A 261 12.79 -44.05 -47.43
N SER A 262 13.67 -43.42 -48.22
CA SER A 262 15.06 -43.16 -47.78
C SER A 262 15.40 -41.67 -47.83
N TYR A 263 15.25 -41.01 -46.69
CA TYR A 263 15.77 -39.66 -46.45
C TYR A 263 17.19 -39.80 -45.87
N GLY A 264 18.21 -39.20 -46.50
CA GLY A 264 19.58 -39.21 -45.97
C GLY A 264 20.65 -39.39 -47.05
N PHE A 265 21.84 -39.82 -46.61
CA PHE A 265 22.95 -40.14 -47.51
C PHE A 265 22.66 -41.39 -48.35
N ARG A 266 23.31 -41.48 -49.51
CA ARG A 266 23.30 -42.68 -50.34
C ARG A 266 23.85 -43.86 -49.54
N LYS A 267 23.09 -44.96 -49.48
CA LYS A 267 23.46 -46.20 -48.79
C LYS A 267 23.51 -47.38 -49.76
N VAL A 268 24.51 -48.23 -49.58
CA VAL A 268 24.70 -49.47 -50.33
C VAL A 268 25.00 -50.58 -49.34
N SER A 269 24.27 -51.68 -49.40
CA SER A 269 24.50 -52.84 -48.54
C SER A 269 25.88 -53.45 -48.79
N LEU A 270 26.56 -53.89 -47.72
CA LEU A 270 27.87 -54.56 -47.77
C LEU A 270 27.87 -55.71 -48.79
N ARG A 271 26.84 -56.56 -48.77
CA ARG A 271 26.71 -57.70 -49.70
C ARG A 271 26.69 -57.28 -51.17
N LYS A 272 26.03 -56.16 -51.51
CA LYS A 272 26.00 -55.66 -52.90
C LYS A 272 27.37 -55.24 -53.38
N VAL A 273 28.18 -54.63 -52.51
CA VAL A 273 29.56 -54.27 -52.84
C VAL A 273 30.40 -55.53 -53.02
N LEU A 274 30.23 -56.54 -52.16
CA LEU A 274 30.92 -57.83 -52.30
C LEU A 274 30.49 -58.56 -53.58
N ASN A 275 29.23 -58.48 -54.01
CA ASN A 275 28.78 -59.13 -55.25
C ASN A 275 29.11 -58.32 -56.52
N GLY A 276 29.65 -57.10 -56.38
CA GLY A 276 29.93 -56.22 -57.52
C GLY A 276 28.71 -55.53 -58.12
N GLU A 277 27.57 -55.54 -57.42
CA GLU A 277 26.27 -55.00 -57.86
C GLU A 277 26.12 -53.48 -57.59
N VAL A 278 27.23 -52.73 -57.70
CA VAL A 278 27.25 -51.30 -57.33
C VAL A 278 27.76 -50.46 -58.48
N PRO A 279 27.02 -49.42 -58.92
CA PRO A 279 27.47 -48.54 -59.98
C PRO A 279 28.80 -47.88 -59.63
N LYS A 280 29.77 -47.91 -60.55
CA LYS A 280 31.09 -47.28 -60.36
C LYS A 280 30.99 -45.80 -60.00
N SER A 281 29.97 -45.10 -60.52
CA SER A 281 29.70 -43.69 -60.24
C SER A 281 29.37 -43.41 -58.77
N TRP A 282 28.97 -44.42 -58.00
CA TRP A 282 28.64 -44.30 -56.57
C TRP A 282 29.87 -44.37 -55.66
N ILE A 283 31.02 -44.83 -56.16
CA ILE A 283 32.25 -44.99 -55.37
C ILE A 283 33.37 -44.08 -55.90
N LYS A 284 33.52 -43.99 -57.22
CA LYS A 284 34.57 -43.21 -57.87
C LYS A 284 34.49 -41.73 -57.47
N ASN A 285 35.64 -41.14 -57.12
CA ASN A 285 35.77 -39.73 -56.74
C ASN A 285 34.91 -39.28 -55.54
N ARG A 286 34.43 -40.22 -54.72
CA ARG A 286 33.60 -39.93 -53.53
C ARG A 286 34.30 -40.36 -52.25
N ILE A 287 33.76 -39.94 -51.12
CA ILE A 287 34.09 -40.50 -49.81
C ILE A 287 33.23 -41.75 -49.62
N VAL A 288 33.86 -42.86 -49.27
CA VAL A 288 33.16 -44.10 -48.94
C VAL A 288 33.29 -44.34 -47.44
N LEU A 289 32.16 -44.35 -46.73
CA LEU A 289 32.11 -44.65 -45.30
C LEU A 289 31.57 -46.07 -45.11
N ILE A 290 32.32 -46.90 -44.41
CA ILE A 290 31.96 -48.30 -44.15
C ILE A 290 31.66 -48.42 -42.66
N GLY A 291 30.45 -48.83 -42.30
CA GLY A 291 30.07 -48.93 -40.89
C GLY A 291 28.71 -49.61 -40.69
N SER A 292 28.39 -49.87 -39.41
CA SER A 292 27.14 -50.54 -39.03
C SER A 292 25.92 -49.66 -39.26
N THR A 293 24.87 -50.25 -39.84
CA THR A 293 23.50 -49.72 -39.79
C THR A 293 22.51 -50.74 -39.24
N ALA A 294 23.01 -51.85 -38.70
CA ALA A 294 22.20 -52.94 -38.19
C ALA A 294 21.62 -52.57 -36.81
N PRO A 295 20.30 -52.64 -36.61
CA PRO A 295 19.67 -52.33 -35.32
C PRO A 295 20.19 -53.20 -34.16
N SER A 296 20.57 -54.46 -34.45
CA SER A 296 21.10 -55.41 -33.45
C SER A 296 22.39 -54.95 -32.77
N LEU A 297 23.17 -54.10 -33.42
CA LEU A 297 24.47 -53.61 -32.93
C LEU A 297 24.37 -52.36 -32.04
N GLN A 298 23.17 -51.81 -31.87
CA GLN A 298 22.86 -50.67 -30.97
C GLN A 298 23.72 -49.40 -31.14
N ASP A 299 24.40 -49.22 -32.27
CA ASP A 299 25.13 -47.97 -32.60
C ASP A 299 24.19 -46.90 -33.16
N LEU A 300 23.17 -46.55 -32.38
CA LEU A 300 22.13 -45.59 -32.74
C LEU A 300 22.32 -44.29 -31.94
N LYS A 301 22.21 -43.16 -32.64
CA LYS A 301 22.39 -41.82 -32.08
C LYS A 301 21.14 -40.98 -32.27
N LEU A 302 20.82 -40.16 -31.27
CA LEU A 302 19.73 -39.19 -31.34
C LEU A 302 20.26 -37.85 -31.84
N THR A 303 19.49 -37.18 -32.68
CA THR A 303 19.79 -35.87 -33.28
C THR A 303 18.61 -34.91 -33.06
N PRO A 304 18.71 -33.64 -33.45
CA PRO A 304 17.58 -32.70 -33.39
C PRO A 304 16.32 -33.16 -34.15
N TYR A 305 16.46 -34.06 -35.13
CA TYR A 305 15.34 -34.65 -35.88
C TYR A 305 14.69 -35.84 -35.17
N SER A 306 15.28 -36.35 -34.09
CA SER A 306 14.81 -37.56 -33.43
C SER A 306 13.50 -37.37 -32.68
N SER A 307 13.26 -36.23 -32.02
CA SER A 307 12.05 -36.01 -31.20
C SER A 307 11.11 -35.01 -31.86
N SER A 308 10.03 -35.46 -32.51
CA SER A 308 8.99 -34.56 -33.00
C SER A 308 7.81 -34.52 -32.04
N PHE A 309 7.22 -33.34 -31.82
CA PHE A 309 6.05 -33.14 -30.97
C PHE A 309 4.85 -34.03 -31.39
N MET A 310 4.78 -34.43 -32.66
CA MET A 310 3.71 -35.27 -33.21
C MET A 310 4.08 -36.76 -33.38
N SER A 311 5.35 -37.15 -33.21
CA SER A 311 5.80 -38.53 -33.46
C SER A 311 5.93 -39.30 -32.16
N LYS A 312 5.30 -40.49 -32.06
CA LYS A 312 5.31 -41.33 -30.85
C LYS A 312 6.66 -41.97 -30.53
N GLU A 313 7.54 -42.16 -31.53
CA GLU A 313 8.83 -42.81 -31.35
C GLU A 313 9.99 -41.94 -31.84
N PRO A 314 11.09 -41.87 -31.07
CA PRO A 314 12.26 -41.09 -31.47
C PRO A 314 12.98 -41.75 -32.64
N LYS A 315 13.17 -41.02 -33.74
CA LYS A 315 13.91 -41.52 -34.92
C LYS A 315 15.41 -41.38 -34.70
N SER A 316 16.10 -42.48 -34.42
CA SER A 316 17.56 -42.50 -34.33
C SER A 316 18.24 -42.69 -35.70
N ILE A 317 19.51 -42.31 -35.78
CA ILE A 317 20.36 -42.58 -36.95
C ILE A 317 21.55 -43.46 -36.55
N PRO A 318 22.08 -44.32 -37.43
CA PRO A 318 23.31 -45.05 -37.17
C PRO A 318 24.52 -44.14 -36.94
N GLY A 319 25.48 -44.58 -36.12
CA GLY A 319 26.73 -43.84 -35.84
C GLY A 319 27.51 -43.47 -37.10
N VAL A 320 27.61 -44.39 -38.07
CA VAL A 320 28.26 -44.13 -39.37
C VAL A 320 27.55 -43.02 -40.17
N GLU A 321 26.23 -42.89 -40.01
CA GLU A 321 25.47 -41.83 -40.65
C GLU A 321 25.72 -40.48 -39.96
N LEU A 322 25.87 -40.47 -38.63
CA LEU A 322 26.28 -39.29 -37.88
C LEU A 322 27.68 -38.80 -38.31
N GLN A 323 28.64 -39.72 -38.49
CA GLN A 323 29.98 -39.38 -39.00
C GLN A 323 29.92 -38.86 -40.45
N ALA A 324 29.00 -39.38 -41.27
CA ALA A 324 28.73 -38.84 -42.60
C ALA A 324 28.19 -37.41 -42.53
N TYR A 325 27.29 -37.09 -41.59
CA TYR A 325 26.79 -35.73 -41.36
C TYR A 325 27.92 -34.76 -41.01
N PHE A 326 28.77 -35.09 -40.03
CA PHE A 326 29.89 -34.22 -39.66
C PHE A 326 30.88 -34.04 -40.80
N THR A 327 31.20 -35.11 -41.53
CA THR A 327 32.08 -35.04 -42.70
C THR A 327 31.48 -34.14 -43.79
N HIS A 328 30.18 -34.31 -44.07
CA HIS A 328 29.46 -33.49 -45.04
C HIS A 328 29.41 -32.01 -44.63
N GLU A 329 29.15 -31.72 -43.36
CA GLU A 329 29.10 -30.37 -42.83
C GLU A 329 30.45 -29.66 -42.99
N ILE A 330 31.55 -30.32 -42.60
CA ILE A 330 32.91 -29.76 -42.71
C ILE A 330 33.25 -29.44 -44.16
N ILE A 331 32.99 -30.39 -45.08
CA ILE A 331 33.30 -30.23 -46.51
C ILE A 331 32.45 -29.12 -47.13
N SER A 332 31.14 -29.11 -46.85
CA SER A 332 30.21 -28.14 -47.44
C SER A 332 30.48 -26.72 -46.91
N ALA A 333 30.81 -26.59 -45.62
CA ALA A 333 31.27 -25.32 -45.07
C ALA A 333 32.57 -24.85 -45.76
N ALA A 334 33.55 -25.74 -45.94
CA ALA A 334 34.85 -25.39 -46.51
C ALA A 334 34.80 -25.03 -48.00
N LEU A 335 34.05 -25.80 -48.82
CA LEU A 335 33.97 -25.62 -50.29
C LEU A 335 32.92 -24.59 -50.70
N GLU A 336 31.70 -24.74 -50.18
CA GLU A 336 30.53 -23.98 -50.64
C GLU A 336 30.31 -22.72 -49.78
N GLY A 337 30.90 -22.66 -48.59
CA GLY A 337 30.65 -21.57 -47.65
C GLY A 337 29.31 -21.74 -46.90
N ARG A 338 28.83 -22.99 -46.76
CA ARG A 338 27.67 -23.31 -45.91
C ARG A 338 27.89 -22.71 -44.51
N LYS A 339 26.93 -21.92 -44.03
CA LYS A 339 27.03 -21.27 -42.72
C LYS A 339 26.98 -22.32 -41.62
N LEU A 340 27.97 -22.27 -40.71
CA LEU A 340 27.96 -23.03 -39.47
C LEU A 340 27.01 -22.37 -38.47
N LEU A 341 26.53 -23.13 -37.49
CA LEU A 341 25.70 -22.58 -36.43
C LEU A 341 26.58 -21.80 -35.45
N GLN A 342 26.25 -20.52 -35.25
CA GLN A 342 26.96 -19.61 -34.36
C GLN A 342 25.99 -18.99 -33.37
N VAL A 343 26.50 -18.66 -32.18
CA VAL A 343 25.76 -17.96 -31.13
C VAL A 343 26.23 -16.52 -31.02
N TRP A 344 25.43 -15.68 -30.38
CA TRP A 344 25.85 -14.32 -30.07
C TRP A 344 26.72 -14.29 -28.82
N PRO A 345 27.63 -13.32 -28.69
CA PRO A 345 28.32 -13.10 -27.44
C PRO A 345 27.33 -12.86 -26.29
N GLU A 346 27.65 -13.39 -25.10
CA GLU A 346 26.79 -13.32 -23.92
C GLU A 346 26.23 -11.90 -23.61
N PRO A 347 27.01 -10.80 -23.73
CA PRO A 347 26.46 -9.45 -23.51
C PRO A 347 25.35 -9.06 -24.50
N MET A 348 25.45 -9.50 -25.77
CA MET A 348 24.43 -9.22 -26.78
C MET A 348 23.16 -10.01 -26.52
N GLU A 349 23.28 -11.23 -26.01
CA GLU A 349 22.14 -12.04 -25.61
C GLU A 349 21.42 -11.47 -24.38
N CYS A 350 22.17 -10.98 -23.38
CA CYS A 350 21.60 -10.27 -22.24
C CYS A 350 20.87 -8.99 -22.68
N LEU A 351 21.46 -8.23 -23.60
CA LEU A 351 20.83 -7.04 -24.18
C LEU A 351 19.55 -7.40 -24.95
N TRP A 352 19.55 -8.50 -25.71
CA TRP A 352 18.38 -9.02 -26.41
C TRP A 352 17.22 -9.34 -25.46
N ILE A 353 17.50 -10.03 -24.35
CA ILE A 353 16.51 -10.32 -23.30
C ILE A 353 15.99 -9.01 -22.68
N GLY A 354 16.88 -8.05 -22.42
CA GLY A 354 16.54 -6.73 -21.90
C GLY A 354 15.62 -5.92 -22.80
N ILE A 355 15.85 -5.95 -24.13
CA ILE A 355 14.97 -5.29 -25.12
C ILE A 355 13.55 -5.83 -25.00
N TRP A 356 13.38 -7.15 -24.93
CA TRP A 356 12.04 -7.76 -24.85
C TRP A 356 11.33 -7.52 -23.52
N ALA A 357 12.08 -7.38 -22.42
CA ALA A 357 11.52 -6.90 -21.15
C ALA A 357 10.94 -5.49 -21.27
N TYR A 358 11.69 -4.60 -21.92
CA TYR A 358 11.32 -3.21 -22.13
C TYR A 358 10.14 -3.08 -23.09
N VAL A 359 10.13 -3.86 -24.18
CA VAL A 359 8.97 -3.96 -25.10
C VAL A 359 7.73 -4.40 -24.32
N GLY A 360 7.83 -5.43 -23.47
CA GLY A 360 6.74 -5.86 -22.60
C GLY A 360 6.21 -4.73 -21.70
N ALA A 361 7.12 -3.95 -21.12
CA ALA A 361 6.77 -2.82 -20.26
C ALA A 361 6.04 -1.70 -21.02
N ILE A 362 6.57 -1.28 -22.17
CA ILE A 362 5.96 -0.23 -22.99
C ILE A 362 4.57 -0.66 -23.51
N THR A 363 4.46 -1.91 -23.97
CA THR A 363 3.21 -2.40 -24.58
C THR A 363 2.06 -2.23 -23.60
N ARG A 364 2.28 -2.61 -22.33
CA ARG A 364 1.25 -2.47 -21.29
C ARG A 364 0.98 -1.03 -20.89
N TRP A 365 2.00 -0.17 -20.85
CA TRP A 365 1.83 1.24 -20.45
C TRP A 365 1.09 2.08 -21.50
N ARG A 366 1.33 1.84 -22.79
CA ARG A 366 0.64 2.58 -23.86
C ARG A 366 -0.80 2.12 -24.08
N ILE A 367 -1.12 0.87 -23.77
CA ILE A 367 -2.39 0.25 -24.15
C ILE A 367 -3.20 -0.10 -22.91
N ARG A 368 -4.25 0.68 -22.67
CA ARG A 368 -5.13 0.53 -21.50
C ARG A 368 -6.08 -0.67 -21.61
N SER A 369 -6.52 -1.02 -22.82
CA SER A 369 -7.45 -2.13 -23.06
C SER A 369 -6.82 -3.51 -22.76
N SER A 370 -7.51 -4.33 -21.98
CA SER A 370 -7.03 -5.67 -21.60
C SER A 370 -7.04 -6.64 -22.78
N SER A 371 -8.09 -6.61 -23.61
CA SER A 371 -8.23 -7.49 -24.78
C SER A 371 -7.17 -7.21 -25.85
N THR A 372 -6.89 -5.93 -26.11
CA THR A 372 -5.84 -5.52 -27.06
C THR A 372 -4.46 -5.98 -26.61
N ASN A 373 -4.18 -5.96 -25.30
CA ASN A 373 -2.92 -6.47 -24.78
C ASN A 373 -2.77 -7.97 -25.00
N LEU A 374 -3.83 -8.77 -24.81
CA LEU A 374 -3.78 -10.22 -25.03
C LEU A 374 -3.46 -10.54 -26.50
N VAL A 375 -4.08 -9.83 -27.45
CA VAL A 375 -3.76 -9.97 -28.87
C VAL A 375 -2.30 -9.59 -29.16
N LEU A 376 -1.81 -8.50 -28.58
CA LEU A 376 -0.43 -8.07 -28.78
C LEU A 376 0.60 -9.03 -28.20
N ILE A 377 0.30 -9.68 -27.06
CA ILE A 377 1.17 -10.73 -26.51
C ILE A 377 1.37 -11.84 -27.54
N ILE A 378 0.30 -12.29 -28.17
CA ILE A 378 0.33 -13.35 -29.20
C ILE A 378 1.13 -12.86 -30.42
N VAL A 379 0.84 -11.65 -30.90
CA VAL A 379 1.49 -11.08 -32.10
C VAL A 379 3.00 -10.90 -31.87
N PHE A 380 3.42 -10.28 -30.77
CA PHE A 380 4.84 -10.07 -30.48
C PHE A 380 5.58 -11.38 -30.21
N SER A 381 4.95 -12.34 -29.53
CA SER A 381 5.54 -13.67 -29.33
C SER A 381 5.72 -14.41 -30.66
N PHE A 382 4.76 -14.28 -31.58
CA PHE A 382 4.86 -14.84 -32.93
C PHE A 382 5.98 -14.16 -33.73
N VAL A 383 6.06 -12.83 -33.72
CA VAL A 383 7.12 -12.06 -34.38
C VAL A 383 8.50 -12.44 -33.84
N LEU A 384 8.65 -12.54 -32.51
CA LEU A 384 9.88 -12.97 -31.87
C LEU A 384 10.29 -14.38 -32.34
N THR A 385 9.39 -15.35 -32.28
CA THR A 385 9.64 -16.73 -32.73
C THR A 385 10.04 -16.80 -34.20
N VAL A 386 9.31 -16.11 -35.07
CA VAL A 386 9.58 -16.06 -36.51
C VAL A 386 10.93 -15.39 -36.80
N SER A 387 11.25 -14.29 -36.10
CA SER A 387 12.53 -13.60 -36.25
C SER A 387 13.72 -14.46 -35.82
N ALA A 388 13.60 -15.18 -34.70
CA ALA A 388 14.60 -16.12 -34.23
C ALA A 388 14.79 -17.29 -35.21
N TYR A 389 13.71 -17.82 -35.77
CA TYR A 389 13.76 -18.86 -36.80
C TYR A 389 14.47 -18.38 -38.09
N PHE A 390 14.19 -17.16 -38.56
CA PHE A 390 14.89 -16.59 -39.72
C PHE A 390 16.39 -16.38 -39.47
N LEU A 391 16.77 -15.96 -38.26
CA LEU A 391 18.19 -15.86 -37.87
C LEU A 391 18.85 -17.24 -37.80
N PHE A 392 18.14 -18.25 -37.29
CA PHE A 392 18.58 -19.64 -37.29
C PHE A 392 18.85 -20.17 -38.70
N LEU A 393 17.96 -19.90 -39.67
CA LEU A 393 18.18 -20.26 -41.08
C LEU A 393 19.42 -19.59 -41.68
N LYS A 394 19.82 -18.42 -41.17
CA LYS A 394 21.07 -17.74 -41.55
C LYS A 394 22.31 -18.26 -40.80
N GLY A 395 22.15 -19.23 -39.90
CA GLY A 395 23.22 -19.81 -39.10
C GLY A 395 23.45 -19.14 -37.74
N SER A 396 22.52 -18.31 -37.25
CA SER A 396 22.62 -17.68 -35.93
C SER A 396 21.57 -18.23 -34.96
N TRP A 397 22.00 -18.91 -33.91
CA TRP A 397 21.14 -19.32 -32.80
C TRP A 397 21.14 -18.24 -31.72
N ILE A 398 19.97 -17.66 -31.47
CA ILE A 398 19.75 -16.64 -30.45
C ILE A 398 18.77 -17.16 -29.39
N PRO A 399 18.84 -16.68 -28.13
CA PRO A 399 17.97 -17.15 -27.07
C PRO A 399 16.51 -16.74 -27.31
N LEU A 400 15.65 -17.72 -27.54
CA LEU A 400 14.23 -17.52 -27.79
C LEU A 400 13.41 -17.59 -26.49
N ILE A 401 13.60 -18.65 -25.70
CA ILE A 401 12.76 -18.94 -24.52
C ILE A 401 12.95 -17.88 -23.43
N PRO A 402 14.19 -17.48 -23.05
CA PRO A 402 14.38 -16.38 -22.11
C PRO A 402 13.69 -15.09 -22.58
N ALA A 403 13.77 -14.75 -23.87
CA ALA A 403 13.16 -13.55 -24.42
C ALA A 403 11.62 -13.60 -24.38
N LEU A 404 11.01 -14.72 -24.76
CA LEU A 404 9.56 -14.92 -24.68
C LEU A 404 9.02 -14.84 -23.25
N ILE A 405 9.65 -15.56 -22.32
CA ILE A 405 9.24 -15.57 -20.91
C ILE A 405 9.39 -14.16 -20.32
N THR A 406 10.50 -13.49 -20.59
CA THR A 406 10.75 -12.12 -20.12
C THR A 406 9.67 -11.16 -20.61
N TYR A 407 9.32 -11.24 -21.89
CA TYR A 407 8.25 -10.43 -22.47
C TYR A 407 6.90 -10.70 -21.78
N ILE A 408 6.49 -11.96 -21.67
CA ILE A 408 5.19 -12.34 -21.09
C ILE A 408 5.11 -11.96 -19.60
N ILE A 409 6.14 -12.28 -18.81
CA ILE A 409 6.18 -11.95 -17.38
C ILE A 409 6.19 -10.44 -17.16
N SER A 410 6.93 -9.67 -17.97
CA SER A 410 6.92 -8.20 -17.90
C SER A 410 5.51 -7.65 -18.08
N VAL A 411 4.76 -8.14 -19.07
CA VAL A 411 3.37 -7.72 -19.31
C VAL A 411 2.43 -8.11 -18.16
N ILE A 412 2.51 -9.34 -17.65
CA ILE A 412 1.66 -9.84 -16.54
C ILE A 412 1.95 -9.07 -15.26
N PHE A 413 3.22 -8.90 -14.90
CA PHE A 413 3.63 -8.23 -13.66
C PHE A 413 3.16 -6.78 -13.62
N ILE A 414 3.34 -6.05 -14.73
CA ILE A 414 2.89 -4.66 -14.84
C ILE A 414 1.37 -4.57 -14.83
N THR A 415 0.67 -5.54 -15.44
CA THR A 415 -0.80 -5.60 -15.40
C THR A 415 -1.31 -5.76 -13.97
N GLY A 416 -0.70 -6.66 -13.19
CA GLY A 416 -1.02 -6.84 -11.77
C GLY A 416 -0.77 -5.56 -10.96
N GLN A 417 0.35 -4.88 -11.19
CA GLN A 417 0.68 -3.63 -10.49
C GLN A 417 -0.31 -2.50 -10.83
N ILE A 418 -0.73 -2.38 -12.09
CA ILE A 418 -1.74 -1.41 -12.52
C ILE A 418 -3.09 -1.73 -11.89
N ALA A 419 -3.52 -3.00 -11.91
CA ALA A 419 -4.79 -3.43 -11.34
C ALA A 419 -4.83 -3.16 -9.82
N HIS A 420 -3.77 -3.50 -9.09
CA HIS A 420 -3.66 -3.23 -7.67
C HIS A 420 -3.73 -1.72 -7.36
N SER A 421 -3.02 -0.89 -8.14
CA SER A 421 -3.06 0.57 -7.97
C SER A 421 -4.45 1.15 -8.27
N GLN A 422 -5.19 0.57 -9.22
CA GLN A 422 -6.57 0.97 -9.53
C GLN A 422 -7.52 0.58 -8.41
N GLU A 423 -7.34 -0.60 -7.81
CA GLU A 423 -8.15 -1.05 -6.67
C GLU A 423 -7.93 -0.19 -5.43
N GLU A 424 -6.67 0.13 -5.09
CA GLU A 424 -6.37 1.06 -4.00
C GLU A 424 -7.01 2.43 -4.23
N PHE A 425 -6.94 2.96 -5.45
CA PHE A 425 -7.58 4.23 -5.80
C PHE A 425 -9.11 4.16 -5.66
N LYS A 426 -9.73 3.07 -6.13
CA LYS A 426 -11.17 2.83 -5.99
C LYS A 426 -11.57 2.77 -4.51
N ARG A 427 -10.86 2.01 -3.68
CA ARG A 427 -11.09 1.92 -2.23
C ARG A 427 -10.96 3.27 -1.55
N SER A 428 -9.93 4.05 -1.88
CA SER A 428 -9.74 5.39 -1.33
C SER A 428 -10.89 6.34 -1.71
N ARG A 429 -11.38 6.27 -2.96
CA ARG A 429 -12.51 7.09 -3.44
C ARG A 429 -13.83 6.69 -2.76
N GLU A 430 -14.08 5.38 -2.62
CA GLU A 430 -15.26 4.86 -1.93
C GLU A 430 -15.25 5.24 -0.44
N PHE A 431 -14.09 5.11 0.22
CA PHE A 431 -13.92 5.54 1.61
C PHE A 431 -14.18 7.04 1.79
N LEU A 432 -13.63 7.91 0.94
CA LEU A 432 -13.90 9.34 1.00
C LEU A 432 -15.38 9.67 0.77
N GLY A 433 -16.04 8.97 -0.16
CA GLY A 433 -17.48 9.09 -0.37
C GLY A 433 -18.29 8.71 0.88
N GLN A 434 -17.92 7.60 1.54
CA GLN A 434 -18.56 7.17 2.78
C GLN A 434 -18.35 8.19 3.91
N VAL A 435 -17.12 8.67 4.11
CA VAL A 435 -16.80 9.67 5.15
C VAL A 435 -17.63 10.93 4.95
N ILE A 436 -17.72 11.45 3.72
CA ILE A 436 -18.50 12.65 3.42
C ILE A 436 -20.01 12.41 3.61
N ASN A 437 -20.53 11.22 3.29
CA ASN A 437 -21.94 10.87 3.48
C ASN A 437 -22.31 10.59 4.94
N THR A 438 -21.35 10.29 5.83
CA THR A 438 -21.64 10.18 7.28
C THR A 438 -21.84 11.52 7.96
N VAL A 439 -21.43 12.63 7.33
CA VAL A 439 -21.65 13.97 7.87
C VAL A 439 -23.09 14.38 7.63
N ALA A 440 -23.80 14.73 8.70
CA ALA A 440 -25.21 15.12 8.64
C ALA A 440 -25.44 16.49 7.99
N ASP A 441 -24.48 17.41 8.10
CA ASP A 441 -24.55 18.70 7.43
C ASP A 441 -24.41 18.49 5.90
N PRO A 442 -25.25 19.11 5.06
CA PRO A 442 -25.08 19.10 3.62
C PRO A 442 -23.73 19.67 3.17
N ILE A 443 -23.03 18.94 2.31
CA ILE A 443 -21.72 19.31 1.75
C ILE A 443 -21.76 19.25 0.24
N TYR A 444 -21.29 20.31 -0.39
CA TYR A 444 -21.06 20.37 -1.83
C TYR A 444 -19.64 20.85 -2.16
N VAL A 445 -19.13 20.43 -3.32
CA VAL A 445 -17.86 20.91 -3.86
C VAL A 445 -18.07 21.37 -5.29
N LYS A 446 -17.61 22.57 -5.64
CA LYS A 446 -17.67 23.13 -6.99
C LYS A 446 -16.28 23.37 -7.58
N ASN A 447 -16.16 23.25 -8.90
CA ASN A 447 -14.98 23.66 -9.66
C ASN A 447 -15.01 25.18 -9.97
N GLU A 448 -13.96 25.70 -10.63
CA GLU A 448 -13.88 27.11 -11.07
C GLU A 448 -14.97 27.50 -12.08
N GLN A 449 -15.61 26.53 -12.73
CA GLN A 449 -16.75 26.74 -13.63
C GLN A 449 -18.09 26.74 -12.87
N HIS A 450 -18.08 26.71 -11.53
CA HIS A 450 -19.25 26.63 -10.66
C HIS A 450 -20.11 25.38 -10.85
N GLN A 451 -19.53 24.29 -11.37
CA GLN A 451 -20.21 23.01 -11.51
C GLN A 451 -19.98 22.14 -10.27
N TRP A 452 -21.01 21.43 -9.82
CA TRP A 452 -20.89 20.49 -8.71
C TRP A 452 -20.08 19.25 -9.09
N ILE A 453 -19.00 18.99 -8.36
CA ILE A 453 -18.13 17.83 -8.59
C ILE A 453 -18.28 16.73 -7.52
N VAL A 454 -18.64 17.11 -6.29
CA VAL A 454 -18.85 16.20 -5.16
C VAL A 454 -20.00 16.72 -4.32
N LEU A 455 -20.92 15.81 -3.98
CA LEU A 455 -22.10 16.08 -3.15
C LEU A 455 -22.25 14.92 -2.16
N ASN A 456 -22.64 15.22 -0.93
CA ASN A 456 -23.07 14.21 0.04
C ASN A 456 -24.58 13.94 -0.05
N ASP A 457 -25.03 12.86 0.60
CA ASP A 457 -26.44 12.46 0.56
C ASP A 457 -27.33 13.51 1.25
N ALA A 458 -26.87 14.11 2.36
CA ALA A 458 -27.59 15.19 3.06
C ALA A 458 -27.86 16.41 2.17
N TYR A 459 -26.94 16.77 1.26
CA TYR A 459 -27.18 17.81 0.27
C TYR A 459 -28.26 17.44 -0.74
N CYS A 460 -28.27 16.19 -1.20
CA CYS A 460 -29.30 15.72 -2.12
C CYS A 460 -30.68 15.71 -1.45
N GLU A 461 -30.74 15.35 -0.17
CA GLU A 461 -31.96 15.39 0.65
C GLU A 461 -32.44 16.83 0.87
N LEU A 462 -31.56 17.77 1.22
CA LEU A 462 -31.91 19.18 1.42
C LEU A 462 -32.45 19.82 0.13
N ILE A 463 -31.84 19.52 -1.02
CA ILE A 463 -32.30 20.06 -2.31
C ILE A 463 -33.54 19.31 -2.83
N GLY A 464 -33.77 18.06 -2.41
CA GLY A 464 -34.83 17.21 -2.94
C GLY A 464 -34.55 16.63 -4.33
N CYS A 465 -33.27 16.57 -4.76
CA CYS A 465 -32.88 16.13 -6.09
C CYS A 465 -31.76 15.07 -6.02
N PRO A 466 -31.84 13.97 -6.77
CA PRO A 466 -30.83 12.91 -6.72
C PRO A 466 -29.48 13.38 -7.29
N LYS A 467 -28.40 12.92 -6.67
CA LYS A 467 -27.00 13.25 -7.01
C LYS A 467 -26.66 13.20 -8.50
N ASN A 468 -27.21 12.23 -9.24
CA ASN A 468 -26.95 12.02 -10.66
C ASN A 468 -27.48 13.15 -11.58
N LYS A 469 -28.45 13.92 -11.11
CA LYS A 469 -28.96 15.09 -11.82
C LYS A 469 -28.19 16.36 -11.50
N LEU A 470 -27.59 16.44 -10.31
CA LEU A 470 -26.88 17.65 -9.84
C LEU A 470 -25.41 17.69 -10.27
N ILE A 471 -24.73 16.54 -10.36
CA ILE A 471 -23.30 16.52 -10.75
C ILE A 471 -23.10 17.13 -12.15
N ASP A 472 -22.02 17.92 -12.28
CA ASP A 472 -21.60 18.64 -13.49
C ASP A 472 -22.58 19.71 -14.00
N GLN A 473 -23.65 20.01 -13.26
CA GLN A 473 -24.61 21.07 -13.58
C GLN A 473 -24.32 22.38 -12.84
N LEU A 474 -25.02 23.45 -13.22
CA LEU A 474 -24.90 24.78 -12.62
C LEU A 474 -26.09 25.09 -11.70
N ASP A 475 -25.91 26.03 -10.77
CA ASP A 475 -26.98 26.48 -9.86
C ASP A 475 -28.23 26.98 -10.60
N TYR A 476 -28.05 27.62 -11.77
CA TYR A 476 -29.12 28.19 -12.59
C TYR A 476 -30.10 27.15 -13.15
N ASP A 477 -29.70 25.88 -13.21
CA ASP A 477 -30.54 24.80 -13.72
C ASP A 477 -31.58 24.34 -12.67
N PHE A 478 -31.39 24.70 -11.39
CA PHE A 478 -32.18 24.21 -10.27
C PHE A 478 -32.77 25.31 -9.39
N PHE A 479 -32.15 26.47 -9.28
CA PHE A 479 -32.62 27.54 -8.40
C PHE A 479 -33.20 28.74 -9.15
N PRO A 480 -34.15 29.48 -8.55
CA PRO A 480 -34.62 30.75 -9.07
C PRO A 480 -33.46 31.70 -9.37
N LYS A 481 -33.57 32.49 -10.45
CA LYS A 481 -32.48 33.33 -10.95
C LYS A 481 -31.89 34.27 -9.89
N ASN A 482 -32.74 34.86 -9.05
CA ASN A 482 -32.33 35.73 -7.95
C ASN A 482 -31.47 35.00 -6.90
N GLU A 483 -31.81 33.76 -6.55
CA GLU A 483 -31.06 32.94 -5.60
C GLU A 483 -29.75 32.44 -6.24
N ALA A 484 -29.81 31.95 -7.48
CA ALA A 484 -28.63 31.51 -8.24
C ALA A 484 -27.61 32.64 -8.45
N ASP A 485 -28.07 33.87 -8.73
CA ASP A 485 -27.21 35.05 -8.87
C ASP A 485 -26.49 35.39 -7.54
N ASP A 486 -27.17 35.25 -6.40
CA ASP A 486 -26.58 35.49 -5.08
C ASP A 486 -25.55 34.40 -4.72
N PHE A 487 -25.87 33.12 -4.95
CA PHE A 487 -24.92 32.02 -4.77
C PHE A 487 -23.67 32.20 -5.62
N ARG A 488 -23.83 32.58 -6.90
CA ARG A 488 -22.69 32.83 -7.79
C ARG A 488 -21.82 33.98 -7.29
N LYS A 489 -22.43 35.09 -6.88
CA LYS A 489 -21.70 36.24 -6.33
C LYS A 489 -20.90 35.87 -5.07
N LYS A 490 -21.45 35.03 -4.20
CA LYS A 490 -20.79 34.52 -3.00
C LYS A 490 -19.65 33.55 -3.34
N ASP A 491 -19.87 32.63 -4.27
CA ASP A 491 -18.84 31.71 -4.75
C ASP A 491 -17.68 32.49 -5.41
N ASP A 492 -17.97 33.46 -6.28
CA ASP A 492 -16.99 34.36 -6.93
C ASP A 492 -16.17 35.15 -5.92
N TYR A 493 -16.80 35.62 -4.85
CA TYR A 493 -16.09 36.30 -3.77
C TYR A 493 -15.03 35.39 -3.14
N VAL A 494 -15.35 34.13 -2.86
CA VAL A 494 -14.42 33.15 -2.27
C VAL A 494 -13.32 32.78 -3.26
N PHE A 495 -13.65 32.53 -4.53
CA PHE A 495 -12.65 32.24 -5.57
C PHE A 495 -11.67 33.42 -5.77
N ARG A 496 -12.18 34.65 -5.81
CA ARG A 496 -11.36 35.86 -6.03
C ARG A 496 -10.53 36.27 -4.82
N THR A 497 -11.11 36.24 -3.62
CA THR A 497 -10.45 36.76 -2.41
C THR A 497 -9.67 35.69 -1.64
N GLN A 498 -9.92 34.40 -1.91
CA GLN A 498 -9.39 33.25 -1.17
C GLN A 498 -9.67 33.28 0.34
N LYS A 499 -10.64 34.10 0.77
CA LYS A 499 -11.09 34.17 2.16
C LYS A 499 -12.30 33.27 2.35
N LEU A 500 -12.36 32.65 3.52
CA LEU A 500 -13.55 31.95 4.00
C LEU A 500 -14.74 32.93 4.05
N LEU A 501 -15.91 32.49 3.60
CA LEU A 501 -17.17 33.21 3.73
C LEU A 501 -18.12 32.39 4.61
N GLU A 502 -18.64 33.01 5.66
CA GLU A 502 -19.72 32.48 6.51
C GLU A 502 -20.90 33.45 6.40
N ASP A 503 -22.09 32.94 6.10
CA ASP A 503 -23.29 33.75 5.89
C ASP A 503 -24.55 33.01 6.35
N GLU A 504 -25.61 33.76 6.69
CA GLU A 504 -26.95 33.23 6.91
C GLU A 504 -27.83 33.66 5.73
N GLU A 505 -28.43 32.70 5.02
CA GLU A 505 -29.18 32.95 3.80
C GLU A 505 -30.50 32.18 3.80
N GLU A 506 -31.49 32.74 3.12
CA GLU A 506 -32.76 32.09 2.85
C GLU A 506 -32.64 31.29 1.56
N PHE A 507 -33.14 30.07 1.59
CA PHE A 507 -33.00 29.12 0.51
C PHE A 507 -34.33 28.41 0.28
N THR A 508 -34.77 28.33 -0.97
CA THR A 508 -35.98 27.59 -1.33
C THR A 508 -35.60 26.22 -1.90
N ASP A 509 -36.09 25.15 -1.29
CA ASP A 509 -35.88 23.80 -1.82
C ASP A 509 -36.69 23.53 -3.11
N MET A 510 -36.47 22.38 -3.76
CA MET A 510 -37.22 22.02 -4.97
C MET A 510 -38.71 21.73 -4.73
N ASN A 511 -39.14 21.56 -3.48
CA ASN A 511 -40.53 21.39 -3.09
C ASN A 511 -41.23 22.73 -2.79
N GLY A 512 -40.49 23.84 -2.81
CA GLY A 512 -40.98 25.18 -2.50
C GLY A 512 -40.99 25.52 -1.01
N GLU A 513 -40.32 24.73 -0.16
CA GLU A 513 -40.17 25.01 1.27
C GLU A 513 -39.00 25.98 1.49
N LEU A 514 -39.24 27.02 2.28
CA LEU A 514 -38.24 28.03 2.62
C LEU A 514 -37.45 27.59 3.85
N HIS A 515 -36.14 27.44 3.70
CA HIS A 515 -35.20 27.12 4.77
C HIS A 515 -34.33 28.34 5.08
N LEU A 516 -34.09 28.58 6.37
CA LEU A 516 -33.06 29.49 6.81
C LEU A 516 -31.78 28.68 7.07
N ILE A 517 -30.76 28.91 6.27
CA ILE A 517 -29.53 28.13 6.28
C ILE A 517 -28.32 29.00 6.64
N ALA A 518 -27.39 28.43 7.40
CA ALA A 518 -26.06 28.99 7.60
C ALA A 518 -25.08 28.27 6.66
N THR A 519 -24.37 29.02 5.83
CA THR A 519 -23.42 28.44 4.87
C THR A 519 -21.99 28.88 5.15
N LYS A 520 -21.07 27.93 4.99
CA LYS A 520 -19.64 28.14 5.14
C LYS A 520 -18.93 27.68 3.87
N ARG A 521 -18.29 28.60 3.17
CA ARG A 521 -17.62 28.36 1.88
C ARG A 521 -16.11 28.56 2.02
N SER A 522 -15.33 27.54 1.71
CA SER A 522 -13.86 27.56 1.76
C SER A 522 -13.23 27.10 0.45
N LEU A 523 -12.07 27.68 0.13
CA LEU A 523 -11.33 27.35 -1.09
C LEU A 523 -10.19 26.37 -0.79
N HIS A 524 -10.09 25.30 -1.59
CA HIS A 524 -9.11 24.24 -1.47
C HIS A 524 -8.36 24.02 -2.78
N LYS A 525 -7.13 23.51 -2.72
CA LYS A 525 -6.30 23.16 -3.88
C LYS A 525 -6.03 21.67 -3.91
N ASP A 526 -6.14 21.06 -5.09
CA ASP A 526 -5.61 19.70 -5.28
C ASP A 526 -4.08 19.69 -5.48
N ALA A 527 -3.52 18.50 -5.64
CA ALA A 527 -2.10 18.31 -5.91
C ALA A 527 -1.64 18.82 -7.30
N ALA A 528 -2.57 19.11 -8.21
CA ALA A 528 -2.31 19.68 -9.53
C ALA A 528 -2.41 21.21 -9.55
N GLY A 529 -2.92 21.82 -8.47
CA GLY A 529 -3.08 23.26 -8.32
C GLY A 529 -4.47 23.78 -8.70
N ASN A 530 -5.42 22.91 -9.07
CA ASN A 530 -6.79 23.31 -9.39
C ASN A 530 -7.52 23.74 -8.11
N LEU A 531 -8.31 24.81 -8.21
CA LEU A 531 -9.10 25.34 -7.11
C LEU A 531 -10.48 24.67 -7.03
N PHE A 532 -10.90 24.33 -5.81
CA PHE A 532 -12.20 23.77 -5.50
C PHE A 532 -12.83 24.53 -4.34
N LEU A 533 -14.08 24.94 -4.52
CA LEU A 533 -14.86 25.54 -3.44
C LEU A 533 -15.62 24.43 -2.72
N VAL A 534 -15.46 24.34 -1.41
CA VAL A 534 -16.20 23.43 -0.53
C VAL A 534 -17.21 24.27 0.26
N GLY A 535 -18.49 23.97 0.10
CA GLY A 535 -19.58 24.56 0.84
C GLY A 535 -20.15 23.56 1.85
N VAL A 536 -20.32 24.01 3.09
CA VAL A 536 -21.05 23.28 4.14
C VAL A 536 -22.28 24.11 4.50
N ILE A 537 -23.45 23.49 4.51
CA ILE A 537 -24.72 24.12 4.83
C ILE A 537 -25.22 23.53 6.14
N ARG A 538 -25.80 24.37 7.00
CA ARG A 538 -26.51 23.93 8.19
C ARG A 538 -27.88 24.58 8.24
N ASP A 539 -28.93 23.77 8.30
CA ASP A 539 -30.28 24.29 8.52
C ASP A 539 -30.40 24.83 9.95
N ILE A 540 -30.68 26.12 10.07
CA ILE A 540 -30.83 26.85 11.33
C ILE A 540 -32.28 27.26 11.61
N THR A 541 -33.25 26.84 10.77
CA THR A 541 -34.66 27.20 10.87
C THR A 541 -35.24 26.89 12.24
N LYS A 542 -35.10 25.63 12.70
CA LYS A 542 -35.57 25.20 14.04
C LYS A 542 -34.84 25.93 15.16
N ARG A 543 -33.53 26.17 15.00
CA ARG A 543 -32.72 26.84 16.02
C ARG A 543 -33.18 28.28 16.21
N LYS A 544 -33.38 29.03 15.13
CA LYS A 544 -33.82 30.43 15.18
C LYS A 544 -35.24 30.55 15.76
N LEU A 545 -36.13 29.62 15.41
CA LEU A 545 -37.46 29.54 16.02
C LEU A 545 -37.40 29.32 17.55
N LEU A 546 -36.55 28.39 17.99
CA LEU A 546 -36.35 28.11 19.42
C LEU A 546 -35.70 29.30 20.15
N GLU A 547 -34.72 29.96 19.54
CA GLU A 547 -34.09 31.16 20.10
C GLU A 547 -35.13 32.29 20.29
N GLU A 548 -36.04 32.47 19.34
CA GLU A 548 -37.13 33.44 19.45
C GLU A 548 -38.13 33.05 20.56
N GLN A 549 -38.50 31.76 20.66
CA GLN A 549 -39.37 31.26 21.72
C GLN A 549 -38.75 31.41 23.10
N LEU A 550 -37.46 31.08 23.26
CA LEU A 550 -36.71 31.23 24.50
C LEU A 550 -36.63 32.68 24.94
N LYS A 551 -36.49 33.62 23.99
CA LYS A 551 -36.50 35.05 24.30
C LYS A 551 -37.84 35.49 24.86
N ARG A 552 -38.95 35.05 24.26
CA ARG A 552 -40.31 35.37 24.73
C ARG A 552 -40.57 34.80 26.14
N THR A 553 -40.19 33.55 26.40
CA THR A 553 -40.38 32.94 27.73
C THR A 553 -39.49 33.57 28.79
N ALA A 554 -38.27 33.98 28.46
CA ALA A 554 -37.38 34.71 29.36
C ALA A 554 -37.98 36.08 29.77
N ASP A 555 -38.57 36.81 28.82
CA ASP A 555 -39.24 38.08 29.09
C ASP A 555 -40.47 37.91 30.01
N GLU A 556 -41.28 36.85 29.79
CA GLU A 556 -42.42 36.51 30.65
C GLU A 556 -41.98 36.12 32.07
N LEU A 557 -40.96 35.27 32.20
CA LEU A 557 -40.44 34.82 33.49
C LEU A 557 -39.83 36.00 34.28
N SER A 558 -39.17 36.94 33.61
CA SER A 558 -38.63 38.15 34.23
C SER A 558 -39.73 39.01 34.85
N ARG A 559 -40.88 39.17 34.17
CA ARG A 559 -42.05 39.90 34.71
C ARG A 559 -42.62 39.20 35.95
N SER A 560 -42.82 37.89 35.89
CA SER A 560 -43.36 37.12 37.01
C SER A 560 -42.45 37.13 38.24
N ASN A 561 -41.13 37.04 38.05
CA ASN A 561 -40.16 37.14 39.16
C ASN A 561 -40.17 38.50 39.87
N ASN A 562 -40.35 39.60 39.13
CA ASN A 562 -40.43 40.93 39.74
C ASN A 562 -41.68 41.08 40.62
N GLU A 563 -42.80 40.49 40.20
CA GLU A 563 -44.06 40.52 40.97
C GLU A 563 -43.97 39.69 42.26
N LEU A 564 -43.39 38.49 42.19
CA LEU A 564 -43.13 37.66 43.37
C LEU A 564 -42.23 38.35 44.40
N LYS A 565 -41.20 39.05 43.93
CA LYS A 565 -40.27 39.76 44.81
C LYS A 565 -40.95 40.89 45.59
N LEU A 566 -41.84 41.65 44.94
CA LEU A 566 -42.64 42.69 45.59
C LEU A 566 -43.57 42.13 46.67
N GLN A 567 -44.16 40.95 46.44
CA GLN A 567 -45.00 40.27 47.43
C GLN A 567 -44.18 39.77 48.63
N GLU A 568 -42.99 39.22 48.40
CA GLU A 568 -42.09 38.76 49.46
C GLU A 568 -41.67 39.90 50.39
N ASP A 569 -41.28 41.04 49.82
CA ASP A 569 -40.87 42.23 50.59
C ASP A 569 -42.01 42.78 51.45
N HIS A 570 -43.25 42.77 50.94
CA HIS A 570 -44.44 43.19 51.69
C HIS A 570 -44.77 42.24 52.86
N LEU A 571 -44.72 40.92 52.62
CA LEU A 571 -44.91 39.92 53.68
C LEU A 571 -43.85 40.02 54.76
N ARG A 572 -42.59 40.27 54.37
CA ARG A 572 -41.48 40.47 55.32
C ARG A 572 -41.69 41.71 56.19
N TYR A 573 -42.19 42.81 55.64
CA TYR A 573 -42.46 44.03 56.41
C TYR A 573 -43.50 43.80 57.53
N ILE A 574 -44.62 43.16 57.21
CA ILE A 574 -45.71 42.85 58.16
C ILE A 574 -45.25 41.85 59.22
N ALA A 575 -44.39 40.90 58.88
CA ALA A 575 -43.89 39.90 59.84
C ALA A 575 -43.00 40.50 60.95
N TYR A 576 -42.40 41.67 60.73
CA TYR A 576 -41.39 42.27 61.63
C TYR A 576 -41.81 43.60 62.28
N HIS A 577 -42.90 44.24 61.82
CA HIS A 577 -43.37 45.51 62.38
C HIS A 577 -44.78 45.38 62.99
N ASP A 578 -45.06 46.19 64.00
CA ASP A 578 -46.38 46.34 64.61
C ASP A 578 -47.27 47.15 63.66
N ALA A 579 -48.43 46.58 63.30
CA ALA A 579 -49.31 47.16 62.28
C ALA A 579 -49.89 48.52 62.68
N LEU A 580 -49.97 48.82 63.99
CA LEU A 580 -50.51 50.07 64.49
C LEU A 580 -49.44 51.18 64.60
N THR A 581 -48.33 50.90 65.29
CA THR A 581 -47.32 51.92 65.61
C THR A 581 -46.19 52.01 64.58
N GLY A 582 -46.05 51.03 63.70
CA GLY A 582 -44.94 50.93 62.75
C GLY A 582 -43.59 50.60 63.41
N LEU A 583 -43.54 50.41 64.73
CA LEU A 583 -42.33 49.99 65.45
C LEU A 583 -42.04 48.50 65.21
N PRO A 584 -40.79 48.05 65.40
CA PRO A 584 -40.46 46.63 65.48
C PRO A 584 -41.41 45.88 66.43
N ASN A 585 -41.98 44.77 65.97
CA ASN A 585 -42.87 43.94 66.77
C ASN A 585 -42.07 42.99 67.68
N ARG A 586 -42.78 42.15 68.45
CA ARG A 586 -42.18 41.17 69.36
C ARG A 586 -41.14 40.26 68.70
N LYS A 587 -41.34 39.86 67.44
CA LYS A 587 -40.41 39.00 66.71
C LYS A 587 -39.13 39.75 66.37
N ALA A 588 -39.26 40.94 65.78
CA ALA A 588 -38.11 41.80 65.46
C ALA A 588 -37.29 42.15 66.72
N PHE A 589 -37.96 42.51 67.81
CA PHE A 589 -37.34 42.78 69.09
C PHE A 589 -36.49 41.60 69.59
N ALA A 590 -37.00 40.37 69.53
CA ALA A 590 -36.31 39.20 70.05
C ALA A 590 -35.01 38.92 69.27
N GLU A 591 -35.08 39.01 67.94
CA GLU A 591 -33.90 38.87 67.06
C GLU A 591 -32.89 39.99 67.33
N GLU A 592 -33.38 41.23 67.42
CA GLU A 592 -32.55 42.41 67.61
C GLU A 592 -31.86 42.44 68.98
N LEU A 593 -32.54 42.00 70.04
CA LEU A 593 -31.96 41.84 71.37
C LEU A 593 -30.88 40.76 71.38
N HIS A 594 -31.12 39.64 70.70
CA HIS A 594 -30.15 38.56 70.58
C HIS A 594 -28.88 39.02 69.86
N GLU A 595 -29.02 39.70 68.72
CA GLU A 595 -27.90 40.26 67.95
C GLU A 595 -27.15 41.33 68.76
N SER A 596 -27.87 42.26 69.37
CA SER A 596 -27.29 43.33 70.19
C SER A 596 -26.49 42.78 71.38
N LEU A 597 -26.96 41.69 72.00
CA LEU A 597 -26.23 41.01 73.08
C LEU A 597 -24.99 40.29 72.57
N SER A 598 -25.05 39.65 71.40
CA SER A 598 -23.88 39.04 70.77
C SER A 598 -22.79 40.09 70.47
N TRP A 599 -23.19 41.24 69.92
CA TRP A 599 -22.27 42.37 69.70
C TRP A 599 -21.73 42.97 71.01
N ALA A 600 -22.56 43.11 72.03
CA ALA A 600 -22.13 43.60 73.34
C ALA A 600 -21.11 42.65 73.99
N LYS A 601 -21.33 41.33 73.90
CA LYS A 601 -20.41 40.28 74.38
C LYS A 601 -19.06 40.33 73.65
N ASN A 602 -19.08 40.43 72.32
CA ASN A 602 -17.85 40.45 71.52
C ASN A 602 -17.07 41.77 71.66
N GLY A 603 -17.77 42.89 71.81
CA GLY A 603 -17.19 44.22 71.91
C GLY A 603 -16.89 44.70 73.33
N ASN A 604 -17.16 43.89 74.37
CA ASN A 604 -17.12 44.27 75.79
C ASN A 604 -17.87 45.58 76.09
N TYR A 605 -19.06 45.73 75.51
CA TYR A 605 -19.92 46.89 75.73
C TYR A 605 -21.05 46.57 76.70
N LEU A 606 -21.50 47.58 77.44
CA LEU A 606 -22.74 47.46 78.22
C LEU A 606 -23.94 47.67 77.31
N LEU A 607 -25.00 46.90 77.56
CA LEU A 607 -26.30 47.04 76.91
C LEU A 607 -27.36 47.15 78.00
N ALA A 608 -28.26 48.12 77.88
CA ALA A 608 -29.42 48.21 78.76
C ALA A 608 -30.69 47.85 77.99
N LEU A 609 -31.52 47.03 78.63
CA LEU A 609 -32.88 46.75 78.21
C LEU A 609 -33.83 47.44 79.18
N LEU A 610 -34.69 48.28 78.64
CA LEU A 610 -35.77 48.93 79.36
C LEU A 610 -37.07 48.24 78.96
N PHE A 611 -37.84 47.81 79.95
CA PHE A 611 -39.20 47.33 79.78
C PHE A 611 -40.15 48.40 80.32
N LEU A 612 -41.06 48.87 79.49
CA LEU A 612 -41.92 50.01 79.76
C LEU A 612 -43.38 49.60 79.60
N ASP A 613 -44.21 50.06 80.53
CA ASP A 613 -45.65 49.89 80.49
C ASP A 613 -46.34 51.22 80.83
N LEU A 614 -47.42 51.54 80.09
CA LEU A 614 -48.12 52.81 80.25
C LEU A 614 -49.13 52.75 81.41
N ASP A 615 -48.87 53.56 82.42
CA ASP A 615 -49.75 53.68 83.57
C ASP A 615 -51.08 54.35 83.17
N GLY A 616 -52.19 53.63 83.38
CA GLY A 616 -53.53 54.17 83.15
C GLY A 616 -54.02 54.06 81.70
N PHE A 617 -53.28 53.39 80.82
CA PHE A 617 -53.72 53.15 79.42
C PHE A 617 -55.10 52.49 79.32
N LYS A 618 -55.35 51.46 80.14
CA LYS A 618 -56.67 50.82 80.20
C LYS A 618 -57.79 51.80 80.52
N GLN A 619 -57.56 52.75 81.43
CA GLN A 619 -58.55 53.77 81.78
C GLN A 619 -58.82 54.71 80.62
N VAL A 620 -57.82 55.03 79.80
CA VAL A 620 -58.01 55.80 78.56
C VAL A 620 -58.88 55.03 77.57
N ASN A 621 -58.61 53.75 77.34
CA ASN A 621 -59.46 52.91 76.48
C ASN A 621 -60.90 52.83 76.98
N ASP A 622 -61.07 52.59 78.29
CA ASP A 622 -62.38 52.45 78.92
C ASP A 622 -63.18 53.77 78.92
N THR A 623 -62.51 54.93 78.89
CA THR A 623 -63.15 56.26 78.96
C THR A 623 -63.33 56.92 77.59
N LEU A 624 -62.35 56.80 76.68
CA LEU A 624 -62.30 57.51 75.40
C LEU A 624 -62.40 56.58 74.17
N GLY A 625 -62.47 55.26 74.38
CA GLY A 625 -62.57 54.27 73.32
C GLY A 625 -61.21 53.78 72.79
N HIS A 626 -61.25 52.63 72.11
CA HIS A 626 -60.05 51.97 71.60
C HIS A 626 -59.31 52.76 70.51
N GLU A 627 -60.03 53.49 69.64
CA GLU A 627 -59.40 54.32 68.60
C GLU A 627 -58.52 55.43 69.21
N MET A 628 -58.99 56.03 70.30
CA MET A 628 -58.24 57.06 71.04
C MET A 628 -57.04 56.46 71.77
N GLY A 629 -57.19 55.23 72.27
CA GLY A 629 -56.10 54.41 72.78
C GLY A 629 -55.02 54.09 71.74
N ASP A 630 -55.44 53.77 70.54
CA ASP A 630 -54.54 53.47 69.43
C ASP A 630 -53.76 54.73 69.01
N LEU A 631 -54.42 55.89 68.91
CA LEU A 631 -53.75 57.17 68.66
C LEU A 631 -52.78 57.55 69.80
N LEU A 632 -53.15 57.24 71.05
CA LEU A 632 -52.27 57.39 72.20
C LEU A 632 -51.01 56.52 72.06
N LEU A 633 -51.14 55.26 71.65
CA LEU A 633 -50.02 54.35 71.44
C LEU A 633 -49.11 54.81 70.30
N VAL A 634 -49.67 55.28 69.19
CA VAL A 634 -48.90 55.86 68.06
C VAL A 634 -48.13 57.10 68.52
N THR A 635 -48.77 57.97 69.30
CA THR A 635 -48.13 59.19 69.82
C THR A 635 -47.02 58.86 70.82
N VAL A 636 -47.25 57.88 71.69
CA VAL A 636 -46.24 57.37 72.63
C VAL A 636 -45.08 56.73 71.87
N ALA A 637 -45.34 55.91 70.85
CA ALA A 637 -44.30 55.32 70.01
C ALA A 637 -43.40 56.38 69.38
N GLN A 638 -43.99 57.47 68.86
CA GLN A 638 -43.23 58.60 68.31
C GLN A 638 -42.41 59.33 69.39
N ARG A 639 -43.00 59.59 70.58
CA ARG A 639 -42.29 60.21 71.70
C ARG A 639 -41.11 59.36 72.18
N LEU A 640 -41.31 58.05 72.28
CA LEU A 640 -40.24 57.10 72.63
C LEU A 640 -39.13 57.12 71.58
N ASN A 641 -39.47 57.03 70.29
CA ASN A 641 -38.48 57.04 69.23
C ASN A 641 -37.66 58.35 69.22
N ASN A 642 -38.31 59.50 69.43
CA ASN A 642 -37.64 60.81 69.51
C ASN A 642 -36.77 60.98 70.77
N CYS A 643 -37.01 60.19 71.81
CA CYS A 643 -36.15 60.17 72.99
C CYS A 643 -34.82 59.47 72.73
N LEU A 644 -34.76 58.59 71.72
CA LEU A 644 -33.64 57.70 71.42
C LEU A 644 -32.77 58.25 70.27
N ARG A 645 -31.55 57.71 70.17
CA ARG A 645 -30.65 57.93 69.02
C ARG A 645 -30.83 56.79 68.02
N GLY A 646 -30.44 57.00 66.77
CA GLY A 646 -30.63 56.00 65.70
C GLY A 646 -29.94 54.64 65.88
N SER A 647 -29.07 54.47 66.88
CA SER A 647 -28.48 53.17 67.24
C SER A 647 -29.26 52.39 68.30
N ASP A 648 -30.20 53.04 68.97
CA ASP A 648 -31.04 52.44 70.01
C ASP A 648 -32.41 52.12 69.40
N THR A 649 -33.04 51.06 69.89
CA THR A 649 -34.25 50.52 69.27
C THR A 649 -35.40 50.58 70.25
N VAL A 650 -36.53 51.12 69.85
CA VAL A 650 -37.82 50.96 70.53
C VAL A 650 -38.65 49.92 69.80
N SER A 651 -39.30 49.04 70.54
CA SER A 651 -40.20 48.01 70.01
C SER A 651 -41.49 47.99 70.81
N ARG A 652 -42.58 47.56 70.17
CA ARG A 652 -43.86 47.33 70.85
C ARG A 652 -44.13 45.83 70.89
N LEU A 653 -44.26 45.27 72.10
CA LEU A 653 -44.48 43.84 72.25
C LEU A 653 -45.96 43.46 72.12
N GLY A 654 -46.85 44.40 72.42
CA GLY A 654 -48.31 44.27 72.35
C GLY A 654 -48.97 45.13 73.43
N GLY A 655 -50.24 45.49 73.24
CA GLY A 655 -50.97 46.32 74.21
C GLY A 655 -50.28 47.66 74.46
N ASP A 656 -50.02 47.97 75.73
CA ASP A 656 -49.30 49.14 76.26
C ASP A 656 -47.84 48.88 76.61
N GLU A 657 -47.30 47.73 76.25
CA GLU A 657 -45.93 47.32 76.57
C GLU A 657 -44.94 47.69 75.46
N PHE A 658 -43.91 48.44 75.85
CA PHE A 658 -42.80 48.83 74.99
C PHE A 658 -41.47 48.33 75.56
N THR A 659 -40.56 47.97 74.68
CA THR A 659 -39.18 47.65 75.06
C THR A 659 -38.21 48.55 74.35
N ILE A 660 -37.12 48.89 75.03
CA ILE A 660 -36.07 49.73 74.46
C ILE A 660 -34.72 49.07 74.69
N ILE A 661 -33.95 48.91 73.61
CA ILE A 661 -32.59 48.39 73.63
C ILE A 661 -31.63 49.57 73.47
N LEU A 662 -30.89 49.89 74.52
CA LEU A 662 -29.83 50.89 74.51
C LEU A 662 -28.50 50.18 74.26
N ARG A 663 -27.96 50.33 73.05
CA ARG A 663 -26.74 49.62 72.63
C ARG A 663 -25.51 50.40 73.07
N ARG A 664 -24.47 49.73 73.59
CA ARG A 664 -23.17 50.36 73.88
C ARG A 664 -23.30 51.61 74.77
N ILE A 665 -23.91 51.44 75.94
CA ILE A 665 -23.92 52.48 76.95
C ILE A 665 -22.55 52.50 77.69
N PRO A 666 -22.00 53.66 78.05
CA PRO A 666 -20.72 53.73 78.74
C PRO A 666 -20.83 53.35 80.24
N ASN A 667 -21.99 53.53 80.85
CA ASN A 667 -22.26 53.16 82.24
C ASN A 667 -23.79 53.11 82.53
N PRO A 668 -24.22 52.45 83.61
CA PRO A 668 -25.64 52.36 84.00
C PRO A 668 -26.38 53.70 84.16
N LYS A 669 -25.68 54.79 84.49
CA LYS A 669 -26.30 56.11 84.68
C LYS A 669 -26.88 56.67 83.39
N VAL A 670 -26.38 56.23 82.23
CA VAL A 670 -26.96 56.62 80.93
C VAL A 670 -28.34 56.03 80.73
N ALA A 671 -28.56 54.78 81.14
CA ALA A 671 -29.88 54.16 81.09
C ALA A 671 -30.87 54.88 82.02
N ALA A 672 -30.44 55.28 83.21
CA ALA A 672 -31.25 56.11 84.11
C ALA A 672 -31.63 57.46 83.48
N LYS A 673 -30.66 58.19 82.90
CA LYS A 673 -30.93 59.47 82.22
C LYS A 673 -31.93 59.35 81.07
N ILE A 674 -31.83 58.27 80.29
CA ILE A 674 -32.76 58.01 79.18
C ILE A 674 -34.14 57.63 79.73
N ALA A 675 -34.22 56.84 80.81
CA ALA A 675 -35.48 56.53 81.48
C ALA A 675 -36.16 57.79 82.03
N ASP A 676 -35.41 58.71 82.67
CA ASP A 676 -35.94 60.00 83.12
C ASP A 676 -36.45 60.87 81.97
N LYS A 677 -35.68 60.91 80.86
CA LYS A 677 -36.10 61.62 79.63
C LYS A 677 -37.40 61.04 79.07
N ILE A 678 -37.52 59.71 79.06
CA ILE A 678 -38.74 59.02 78.61
C ILE A 678 -39.92 59.34 79.53
N LEU A 679 -39.76 59.22 80.85
CA LEU A 679 -40.82 59.52 81.82
C LEU A 679 -41.30 60.97 81.70
N THR A 680 -40.37 61.92 81.55
CA THR A 680 -40.68 63.33 81.37
C THR A 680 -41.48 63.55 80.08
N SER A 681 -41.01 62.99 78.96
CA SER A 681 -41.66 63.08 77.65
C SER A 681 -43.06 62.44 77.62
N ILE A 682 -43.26 61.31 78.30
CA ILE A 682 -44.57 60.65 78.38
C ILE A 682 -45.55 61.44 79.26
N THR A 683 -45.09 62.07 80.35
CA THR A 683 -45.94 62.83 81.28
C THR A 683 -46.46 64.16 80.70
N GLU A 684 -45.84 64.66 79.63
CA GLU A 684 -46.37 65.82 78.89
C GLU A 684 -47.78 65.54 78.37
N SER A 685 -48.68 66.51 78.46
CA SER A 685 -50.06 66.39 77.97
C SER A 685 -50.11 65.89 76.52
N ILE A 686 -50.93 64.88 76.25
CA ILE A 686 -51.14 64.32 74.91
C ILE A 686 -52.48 64.81 74.39
N SER A 687 -52.45 65.51 73.26
CA SER A 687 -53.66 65.94 72.55
C SER A 687 -54.11 64.81 71.62
N LEU A 688 -55.26 64.22 71.92
CA LEU A 688 -55.87 63.17 71.14
C LEU A 688 -57.22 63.70 70.61
N GLU A 689 -57.23 64.14 69.35
CA GLU A 689 -58.40 64.65 68.62
C GLU A 689 -59.39 65.52 69.45
N GLY A 690 -58.85 66.55 70.14
CA GLY A 690 -59.64 67.50 70.93
C GLY A 690 -59.75 67.17 72.43
N HIS A 691 -59.29 65.99 72.87
CA HIS A 691 -59.13 65.63 74.28
C HIS A 691 -57.69 65.77 74.75
N THR A 692 -57.48 66.28 75.97
CA THR A 692 -56.15 66.30 76.60
C THR A 692 -56.07 65.23 77.67
N THR A 693 -55.21 64.23 77.47
CA THR A 693 -54.95 63.18 78.47
C THR A 693 -53.55 63.32 79.07
N LYS A 694 -53.38 62.85 80.30
CA LYS A 694 -52.09 62.70 80.97
C LYS A 694 -51.95 61.26 81.41
N ILE A 695 -50.93 60.60 80.91
CA ILE A 695 -50.51 59.26 81.33
C ILE A 695 -49.10 59.33 81.87
N SER A 696 -48.68 58.30 82.60
CA SER A 696 -47.28 58.10 82.97
C SER A 696 -46.81 56.73 82.48
N ALA A 697 -45.56 56.38 82.77
CA ALA A 697 -45.07 55.04 82.50
C ALA A 697 -44.31 54.48 83.71
N SER A 698 -44.32 53.16 83.82
CA SER A 698 -43.48 52.43 84.75
C SER A 698 -42.38 51.73 83.95
N ILE A 699 -41.12 51.93 84.33
CA ILE A 699 -39.95 51.42 83.58
C ILE A 699 -39.11 50.49 84.45
N GLY A 700 -38.77 49.32 83.93
CA GLY A 700 -37.81 48.39 84.51
C GLY A 700 -36.53 48.35 83.69
N ILE A 701 -35.37 48.46 84.33
CA ILE A 701 -34.08 48.53 83.64
C ILE A 701 -33.21 47.34 84.02
N SER A 702 -32.76 46.59 83.02
CA SER A 702 -31.82 45.47 83.15
C SER A 702 -30.57 45.75 82.31
N ILE A 703 -29.39 45.47 82.83
CA ILE A 703 -28.10 45.79 82.18
C ILE A 703 -27.27 44.54 82.00
N TYR A 704 -26.86 44.27 80.77
CA TYR A 704 -25.82 43.29 80.46
C TYR A 704 -24.42 43.90 80.69
N PRO A 705 -23.48 43.19 81.34
CA PRO A 705 -23.60 41.85 81.93
C PRO A 705 -23.95 41.85 83.44
N TYR A 706 -24.42 42.97 83.99
CA TYR A 706 -24.58 43.16 85.44
C TYR A 706 -25.77 42.40 86.05
N THR A 707 -26.94 42.44 85.41
CA THR A 707 -28.18 41.83 85.91
C THR A 707 -28.49 40.50 85.23
N ALA A 708 -28.02 40.28 84.00
CA ALA A 708 -28.17 39.04 83.26
C ALA A 708 -27.16 38.89 82.10
N TYR A 709 -26.98 37.66 81.59
CA TYR A 709 -26.05 37.32 80.51
C TYR A 709 -26.71 36.85 79.20
N ASN A 710 -28.02 36.61 79.20
CA ASN A 710 -28.78 36.16 78.03
C ASN A 710 -30.09 36.98 77.88
N SER A 711 -30.66 36.99 76.68
CA SER A 711 -31.82 37.80 76.32
C SER A 711 -33.05 37.50 77.17
N GLU A 712 -33.36 36.23 77.39
CA GLU A 712 -34.52 35.78 78.18
C GLU A 712 -34.45 36.28 79.63
N THR A 713 -33.30 36.10 80.27
CA THR A 713 -33.10 36.53 81.66
C THR A 713 -33.05 38.06 81.75
N LEU A 714 -32.45 38.75 80.77
CA LEU A 714 -32.41 40.21 80.74
C LEU A 714 -33.82 40.79 80.65
N LEU A 715 -34.66 40.22 79.79
CA LEU A 715 -36.07 40.61 79.62
C LEU A 715 -36.88 40.34 80.88
N LYS A 716 -36.77 39.12 81.44
CA LYS A 716 -37.47 38.74 82.69
C LYS A 716 -37.11 39.65 83.86
N GLN A 717 -35.84 40.03 83.97
CA GLN A 717 -35.37 40.94 85.02
C GLN A 717 -35.85 42.38 84.80
N ALA A 718 -35.90 42.85 83.54
CA ALA A 718 -36.44 44.16 83.21
C ALA A 718 -37.94 44.22 83.53
N ASP A 719 -38.72 43.22 83.12
CA ASP A 719 -40.15 43.12 83.43
C ASP A 719 -40.43 43.07 84.95
N ALA A 720 -39.70 42.23 85.69
CA ALA A 720 -39.83 42.17 87.15
C ALA A 720 -39.48 43.52 87.83
N ALA A 721 -38.51 44.26 87.29
CA ALA A 721 -38.18 45.60 87.79
C ALA A 721 -39.28 46.64 87.45
N MET A 722 -39.89 46.55 86.26
CA MET A 722 -41.01 47.40 85.85
C MET A 722 -42.21 47.17 86.78
N TYR A 723 -42.53 45.91 87.09
CA TYR A 723 -43.61 45.59 88.01
C TYR A 723 -43.37 46.18 89.42
N ARG A 724 -42.12 46.18 89.91
CA ARG A 724 -41.77 46.87 91.17
C ARG A 724 -41.95 48.38 91.06
N ALA A 725 -41.60 48.99 89.93
CA ALA A 725 -41.84 50.41 89.69
C ALA A 725 -43.34 50.76 89.79
N LYS A 726 -44.22 49.89 89.27
CA LYS A 726 -45.68 50.03 89.43
C LYS A 726 -46.13 50.03 90.90
N HIS A 727 -45.64 49.07 91.70
CA HIS A 727 -46.02 48.95 93.12
C HIS A 727 -45.47 50.07 94.00
N LEU A 728 -44.34 50.65 93.64
CA LEU A 728 -43.72 51.76 94.39
C LEU A 728 -44.38 53.12 94.12
N GLY A 729 -45.50 53.17 93.39
CA GLY A 729 -46.29 54.36 93.17
C GLY A 729 -46.31 54.89 91.73
N LYS A 730 -45.92 54.07 90.73
CA LYS A 730 -45.95 54.40 89.30
C LYS A 730 -45.08 55.61 88.92
N ASN A 731 -45.09 56.01 87.64
CA ASN A 731 -44.33 57.14 87.08
C ASN A 731 -42.84 57.19 87.49
N ARG A 732 -42.15 56.05 87.38
CA ARG A 732 -40.76 55.92 87.80
C ARG A 732 -40.07 54.78 87.09
N TYR A 733 -38.74 54.77 87.18
CA TYR A 733 -37.94 53.62 86.77
C TYR A 733 -37.38 52.86 87.97
N GLN A 734 -37.10 51.57 87.80
CA GLN A 734 -36.42 50.74 88.78
C GLN A 734 -35.36 49.87 88.08
N PHE A 735 -34.16 49.79 88.66
CA PHE A 735 -33.15 48.83 88.20
C PHE A 735 -33.46 47.43 88.74
N ALA A 736 -33.24 46.42 87.92
CA ALA A 736 -33.25 45.03 88.35
C ALA A 736 -32.14 44.77 89.39
N GLN A 737 -32.43 43.96 90.38
CA GLN A 737 -31.44 43.56 91.39
C GLN A 737 -30.48 42.52 90.79
N GLN A 738 -29.23 42.54 91.25
CA GLN A 738 -28.20 41.61 90.79
C GLN A 738 -28.60 40.18 91.18
N SER A 739 -28.64 39.27 90.19
CA SER A 739 -28.79 37.83 90.47
C SER A 739 -27.47 37.29 91.00
N GLU A 740 -27.48 36.67 92.17
CA GLU A 740 -26.33 35.91 92.66
C GLU A 740 -25.95 34.82 91.65
N LYS A 741 -24.64 34.62 91.43
CA LYS A 741 -24.08 33.63 90.48
C LYS A 741 -24.56 32.22 90.84
N VAL A 742 -25.16 31.50 89.88
CA VAL A 742 -25.10 30.04 89.86
C VAL A 742 -23.94 29.66 88.92
N GLN A 743 -22.92 29.02 89.49
CA GLN A 743 -21.81 28.39 88.78
C GLN A 743 -22.31 27.12 88.06
N SER A 744 -22.22 27.10 86.72
CA SER A 744 -21.66 25.98 85.93
C SER A 744 -21.36 26.41 84.51
#